data_AF-A0A971I0P7-F1
#
_entry.id   AF-A0A971I0P7-F1
#
_cell.length_a   1.000
_cell.length_b   1.000
_cell.length_c   1.000
_cell.angle_alpha   90.00
_cell.angle_beta   90.00
_cell.angle_gamma   90.00
#
_symmetry.space_group_name_H-M   'P 1'
#
loop_
_entity.id
_entity.type
_entity.pdbx_description
1 polymer ?
#
loop_
_entity_poly.entity_id
_entity_poly.type
_entity_poly.pdbx_seq_one_letter_code
_entity_poly.pdbx_strand_id
1 'polypeptide(L)'
;MIKLATVFRDGMVLQQGVVSRLYGFAPEKSRVHLKIERLAFDEVSAQENASRYGIIYEEDDVTERDGYFQIKLPQLEASFDKYKIIVSSTEHEIVLEDVLVGEVWLAAGQDNMAQKVRESDVGKLLDKAINLENIRFFQMNENGLSDKTSTYSPHPLGEAADAFWLRGDQVHLAKDVSAVGFSFAWHMSQAINVPIGIINAACPGTYIHSWLPREVLEKEPVMKSHVRELKLYRDDESWNQETVERTVKGQEFDVSFARRRSARPQTAALLDGRQPDTFDPSPKIIPRPQVRRTMMHKRTVPLARIFDPKNQPGAMFNHKLSPLVGLALRGILWLHGESDVDSPDYYNSALEQLVISFKELFVPADAELHFIYAHIQSYLYSGLGPYGLANFNEMLTSCHHSLDISCGLVTQYDLPLDYEKDESVCLALTPWAKLQLGARMCLIARGLCGEEGISTSAPEPVSLEQVGNKWMINFTSTAVQGGGLRMPAGETELRGFSVCGKNRVFVPAKARILYGVRVLVWHEEIDEPESLVYGFDNFNSYANLYGSDGLPVVPFRLDLEESLFLSPTPWADMNSLEHFVWKKSIDEDELRVKKTDWPETEDLWQVWRGRGRFSALQSRGVDSWKGLVLEYRNADDRVLEFGPYLNYASAYPPLNLEPYSRMNMTLYNPDHREKRLILKIEDANGVKYEASPQIIKDDFRDQNLLWRLDEITVNRAQIVKLSFQLNDRGGTGKLNFQCINFSGIDPSAEFALQDYGR
;
A
#
# COMPACT_ATOMS: atom_id res chain seq x y z
N MET A 1 36.23 6.87 27.93
CA MET A 1 35.84 7.59 26.70
C MET A 1 34.33 7.74 26.67
N ILE A 2 33.82 8.94 26.36
CA ILE A 2 32.39 9.17 26.14
C ILE A 2 32.00 8.59 24.78
N LYS A 3 30.79 8.06 24.66
CA LYS A 3 30.19 7.57 23.42
C LYS A 3 28.70 7.90 23.42
N LEU A 4 28.24 8.69 22.47
CA LEU A 4 26.81 8.98 22.30
C LEU A 4 26.12 7.89 21.47
N ALA A 5 24.80 7.79 21.61
CA ALA A 5 23.99 6.97 20.72
C ALA A 5 24.17 7.42 19.25
N THR A 6 24.11 6.47 18.31
CA THR A 6 24.54 6.70 16.92
C THR A 6 23.76 7.79 16.19
N VAL A 7 22.53 8.08 16.61
CA VAL A 7 21.71 9.15 16.05
C VAL A 7 22.22 10.56 16.39
N PHE A 8 22.92 10.73 17.52
CA PHE A 8 23.47 12.02 17.93
C PHE A 8 24.81 12.26 17.24
N ARG A 9 24.75 12.97 16.11
CA ARG A 9 25.90 13.29 15.24
C ARG A 9 25.73 14.67 14.63
N ASP A 10 26.78 15.14 13.97
CA ASP A 10 26.74 16.38 13.20
C ASP A 10 25.63 16.34 12.14
N GLY A 11 24.98 17.49 11.93
CA GLY A 11 23.91 17.63 10.94
C GLY A 11 22.56 17.06 11.36
N MET A 12 22.38 16.62 12.61
CA MET A 12 21.11 16.05 13.07
C MET A 12 19.99 17.09 13.23
N VAL A 13 18.75 16.59 13.35
CA VAL A 13 17.58 17.40 13.72
C VAL A 13 16.99 16.85 15.02
N LEU A 14 16.74 17.74 15.98
CA LEU A 14 16.00 17.43 17.21
C LEU A 14 14.53 17.79 17.05
N GLN A 15 13.64 16.98 17.63
CA GLN A 15 12.21 17.25 17.64
C GLN A 15 11.91 18.50 18.47
N GLN A 16 11.21 19.44 17.85
CA GLN A 16 10.77 20.67 18.49
C GLN A 16 9.62 20.44 19.46
N GLY A 17 9.44 21.38 20.38
CA GLY A 17 8.22 21.48 21.19
C GLY A 17 8.03 20.34 22.18
N VAL A 18 9.03 19.50 22.39
CA VAL A 18 9.00 18.40 23.35
C VAL A 18 10.30 18.32 24.12
N VAL A 19 10.24 17.70 25.29
CA VAL A 19 11.46 17.33 26.01
C VAL A 19 12.13 16.15 25.30
N SER A 20 13.30 16.40 24.73
CA SER A 20 14.17 15.36 24.18
C SER A 20 15.16 14.85 25.23
N ARG A 21 15.77 13.69 24.98
CA ARG A 21 16.81 13.12 25.84
C ARG A 21 18.06 12.90 25.01
N LEU A 22 19.21 13.27 25.55
CA LEU A 22 20.51 12.87 25.01
C LEU A 22 21.07 11.78 25.91
N TYR A 23 21.52 10.68 25.32
CA TYR A 23 22.00 9.52 26.06
C TYR A 23 23.23 8.89 25.41
N GLY A 24 23.98 8.18 26.23
CA GLY A 24 25.22 7.53 25.82
C GLY A 24 25.87 6.75 26.94
N PHE A 25 27.14 6.42 26.73
CA PHE A 25 27.99 5.72 27.69
C PHE A 25 29.25 6.52 27.97
N ALA A 26 29.68 6.53 29.22
CA ALA A 26 30.96 7.08 29.66
C ALA A 26 31.51 6.20 30.80
N PRO A 27 32.77 6.37 31.25
CA PRO A 27 33.33 5.58 32.35
C PRO A 27 32.41 5.59 33.57
N GLU A 28 32.34 4.48 34.30
CA GLU A 28 31.44 4.33 35.47
C GLU A 28 31.66 5.44 36.50
N LYS A 29 30.58 6.01 37.03
CA LYS A 29 30.59 7.10 38.02
C LYS A 29 31.38 8.34 37.61
N SER A 30 31.49 8.61 36.31
CA SER A 30 32.07 9.84 35.79
C SER A 30 30.99 10.92 35.67
N ARG A 31 31.38 12.17 35.92
CA ARG A 31 30.52 13.33 35.68
C ARG A 31 30.55 13.64 34.18
N VAL A 32 29.37 13.74 33.60
CA VAL A 32 29.16 14.16 32.21
C VAL A 32 28.47 15.51 32.22
N HIS A 33 29.05 16.48 31.51
CA HIS A 33 28.56 17.84 31.43
C HIS A 33 28.14 18.16 30.00
N LEU A 34 26.91 18.65 29.81
CA LEU A 34 26.33 18.99 28.52
C LEU A 34 26.10 20.49 28.41
N LYS A 35 26.46 21.07 27.26
CA LYS A 35 26.15 22.45 26.89
C LYS A 35 25.46 22.50 25.53
N ILE A 36 24.46 23.36 25.40
CA ILE A 36 23.84 23.71 24.12
C ILE A 36 24.13 25.17 23.83
N GLU A 37 24.75 25.42 22.69
CA GLU A 37 25.04 26.75 22.18
C GLU A 37 24.21 27.01 20.91
N ARG A 38 23.51 28.15 20.86
CA ARG A 38 22.80 28.62 19.66
C ARG A 38 23.70 29.59 18.89
N LEU A 39 23.98 29.26 17.65
CA LEU A 39 24.89 30.02 16.79
C LEU A 39 24.13 31.07 15.98
N ALA A 40 24.69 32.27 15.89
CA ALA A 40 24.19 33.33 15.04
C ALA A 40 24.56 33.09 13.56
N PHE A 41 23.76 33.63 12.64
CA PHE A 41 24.06 33.56 11.21
C PHE A 41 25.32 34.37 10.86
N ASP A 42 25.55 35.49 11.55
CA ASP A 42 26.74 36.33 11.43
C ASP A 42 27.09 37.04 12.75
N GLU A 43 28.29 37.65 12.83
CA GLU A 43 28.75 38.34 14.04
C GLU A 43 27.91 39.58 14.40
N VAL A 44 27.25 40.19 13.41
CA VAL A 44 26.42 41.39 13.61
C VAL A 44 25.12 41.01 14.32
N SER A 45 24.45 39.95 13.88
CA SER A 45 23.24 39.40 14.51
C SER A 45 23.51 38.85 15.91
N ALA A 46 24.71 38.30 16.16
CA ALA A 46 25.15 37.89 17.49
C ALA A 46 25.25 39.08 18.47
N GLN A 47 25.76 40.23 18.02
CA GLN A 47 25.90 41.43 18.83
C GLN A 47 24.56 42.15 19.09
N GLU A 48 23.69 42.21 18.07
CA GLU A 48 22.37 42.87 18.19
C GLU A 48 21.38 42.07 19.05
N ASN A 49 21.54 40.74 19.15
CA ASN A 49 20.68 39.86 19.94
C ASN A 49 21.48 38.96 20.91
N ALA A 50 22.40 39.54 21.69
CA ALA A 50 23.28 38.82 22.60
C ALA A 50 22.55 37.95 23.67
N SER A 51 21.27 38.23 23.96
CA SER A 51 20.47 37.39 24.87
C SER A 51 19.91 36.12 24.21
N ARG A 52 19.98 36.00 22.87
CA ARG A 52 19.40 34.91 22.09
C ARG A 52 20.44 33.90 21.59
N TYR A 53 21.70 34.33 21.44
CA TYR A 53 22.81 33.52 20.92
C TYR A 53 23.87 33.24 22.00
N GLY A 54 24.64 32.17 21.83
CA GLY A 54 25.58 31.67 22.84
C GLY A 54 25.01 30.48 23.62
N ILE A 55 25.52 30.23 24.82
CA ILE A 55 25.10 29.08 25.64
C ILE A 55 23.70 29.32 26.19
N ILE A 56 22.75 28.47 25.78
CA ILE A 56 21.34 28.56 26.17
C ILE A 56 20.94 27.48 27.19
N TYR A 57 21.76 26.45 27.36
CA TYR A 57 21.50 25.36 28.29
C TYR A 57 22.80 24.71 28.76
N GLU A 58 22.87 24.40 30.06
CA GLU A 58 23.92 23.59 30.65
C GLU A 58 23.29 22.63 31.67
N GLU A 59 23.72 21.37 31.67
CA GLU A 59 23.31 20.38 32.68
C GLU A 59 24.42 19.35 32.92
N ASP A 60 24.40 18.75 34.11
CA ASP A 60 25.30 17.69 34.52
C ASP A 60 24.53 16.42 34.83
N ASP A 61 25.13 15.28 34.48
CA ASP A 61 24.68 13.95 34.92
C ASP A 61 25.89 13.14 35.41
N VAL A 62 25.62 12.07 36.16
CA VAL A 62 26.63 11.13 36.66
C VAL A 62 26.29 9.75 36.13
N THR A 63 27.24 9.14 35.44
CA THR A 63 27.02 7.82 34.85
C THR A 63 26.68 6.77 35.90
N GLU A 64 25.79 5.87 35.52
CA GLU A 64 25.42 4.69 36.30
C GLU A 64 26.56 3.66 36.37
N ARG A 65 26.30 2.55 37.06
CA ARG A 65 27.29 1.46 37.22
C ARG A 65 27.62 0.72 35.93
N ASP A 66 26.79 0.82 34.91
CA ASP A 66 27.05 0.27 33.58
C ASP A 66 27.63 1.34 32.62
N GLY A 67 27.90 2.54 33.12
CA GLY A 67 28.42 3.67 32.36
C GLY A 67 27.35 4.44 31.58
N TYR A 68 26.07 4.05 31.65
CA TYR A 68 24.98 4.77 31.00
C TYR A 68 24.76 6.15 31.64
N PHE A 69 24.45 7.15 30.81
CA PHE A 69 23.97 8.46 31.26
C PHE A 69 22.84 8.94 30.36
N GLN A 70 21.98 9.80 30.91
CA GLN A 70 20.87 10.40 30.17
C GLN A 70 20.60 11.81 30.68
N ILE A 71 20.78 12.79 29.79
CA ILE A 71 20.54 14.21 30.07
C ILE A 71 19.22 14.63 29.42
N LYS A 72 18.36 15.28 30.21
CA LYS A 72 17.06 15.79 29.75
C LYS A 72 17.29 17.12 29.06
N LEU A 73 16.97 17.23 27.77
CA LEU A 73 17.12 18.48 27.04
C LEU A 73 15.92 19.40 27.32
N PRO A 74 16.11 20.73 27.32
CA PRO A 74 15.01 21.66 27.42
C PRO A 74 14.09 21.53 26.20
N GLN A 75 12.84 21.99 26.35
CA GLN A 75 11.94 22.12 25.21
C GLN A 75 12.47 23.22 24.29
N LEU A 76 12.88 22.85 23.08
CA LEU A 76 13.39 23.79 22.08
C LEU A 76 12.31 24.10 21.05
N GLU A 77 12.17 25.37 20.69
CA GLU A 77 11.32 25.80 19.57
C GLU A 77 12.02 25.55 18.22
N ALA A 78 11.26 25.26 17.17
CA ALA A 78 11.85 25.12 15.84
C ALA A 78 12.58 26.39 15.41
N SER A 79 13.73 26.18 14.78
CA SER A 79 14.61 27.26 14.36
C SER A 79 15.53 26.78 13.26
N PHE A 80 15.74 27.63 12.25
CA PHE A 80 16.76 27.42 11.23
C PHE A 80 18.17 27.80 11.71
N ASP A 81 18.29 28.45 12.88
CA ASP A 81 19.58 28.68 13.52
C ASP A 81 20.25 27.34 13.86
N LYS A 82 21.58 27.31 13.71
CA LYS A 82 22.38 26.12 14.01
C LYS A 82 22.72 26.08 15.49
N TYR A 83 22.76 24.87 16.03
CA TYR A 83 23.14 24.60 17.40
C TYR A 83 24.43 23.77 17.45
N LYS A 84 25.17 23.95 18.53
CA LYS A 84 26.32 23.13 18.90
C LYS A 84 26.02 22.47 20.24
N ILE A 85 26.16 21.15 20.30
CA ILE A 85 25.98 20.37 21.55
C ILE A 85 27.34 19.84 21.97
N ILE A 86 27.79 20.26 23.14
CA ILE A 86 29.10 19.89 23.68
C ILE A 86 28.86 18.96 24.86
N VAL A 87 29.36 17.74 24.79
CA VAL A 87 29.28 16.74 25.85
C VAL A 87 30.69 16.44 26.34
N SER A 88 30.98 16.77 27.59
CA SER A 88 32.31 16.67 28.17
C SER A 88 32.33 15.81 29.43
N SER A 89 33.50 15.25 29.69
CA SER A 89 33.87 14.49 30.87
C SER A 89 35.24 15.00 31.33
N THR A 90 35.77 14.47 32.42
CA THR A 90 37.12 14.83 32.90
C THR A 90 38.24 14.62 31.87
N GLU A 91 38.11 13.67 30.94
CA GLU A 91 39.21 13.29 30.01
C GLU A 91 38.85 13.41 28.52
N HIS A 92 37.58 13.62 28.19
CA HIS A 92 37.09 13.59 26.82
C HIS A 92 35.96 14.59 26.60
N GLU A 93 35.92 15.14 25.41
CA GLU A 93 34.88 16.03 24.91
C GLU A 93 34.40 15.54 23.54
N ILE A 94 33.09 15.55 23.33
CA ILE A 94 32.42 15.34 22.04
C ILE A 94 31.69 16.63 21.71
N VAL A 95 31.86 17.10 20.49
CA VAL A 95 31.15 18.26 19.97
C VAL A 95 30.30 17.80 18.79
N LEU A 96 29.01 18.09 18.84
CA LEU A 96 28.08 17.95 17.73
C LEU A 96 27.81 19.32 17.12
N GLU A 97 28.02 19.46 15.82
CA GLU A 97 27.84 20.71 15.08
C GLU A 97 26.73 20.61 14.02
N ASP A 98 26.26 21.75 13.52
CA ASP A 98 25.18 21.82 12.53
C ASP A 98 23.88 21.13 12.98
N VAL A 99 23.55 21.24 14.26
CA VAL A 99 22.31 20.68 14.83
C VAL A 99 21.15 21.63 14.56
N LEU A 100 20.02 21.13 14.05
CA LEU A 100 18.78 21.89 13.86
C LEU A 100 17.70 21.43 14.82
N VAL A 101 16.69 22.27 15.04
CA VAL A 101 15.48 21.94 15.81
C VAL A 101 14.27 22.10 14.90
N GLY A 102 13.46 21.04 14.76
CA GLY A 102 12.36 20.98 13.80
C GLY A 102 11.48 19.75 13.97
N GLU A 103 10.87 19.27 12.89
CA GLU A 103 10.02 18.07 12.92
C GLU A 103 10.81 16.83 12.50
N VAL A 104 10.80 15.78 13.33
CA VAL A 104 11.51 14.52 13.10
C VAL A 104 10.52 13.39 12.89
N TRP A 105 10.64 12.72 11.74
CA TRP A 105 9.78 11.61 11.34
C TRP A 105 10.58 10.35 11.06
N LEU A 106 10.04 9.19 11.38
CA LEU A 106 10.62 7.89 11.04
C LEU A 106 9.97 7.34 9.77
N ALA A 107 10.77 7.03 8.75
CA ALA A 107 10.34 6.29 7.57
C ALA A 107 10.78 4.82 7.70
N ALA A 108 9.82 3.93 7.96
CA ALA A 108 10.06 2.50 8.19
C ALA A 108 9.08 1.63 7.40
N GLY A 109 9.44 0.36 7.20
CA GLY A 109 8.70 -0.56 6.35
C GLY A 109 9.60 -1.29 5.37
N GLN A 110 9.01 -1.84 4.31
CA GLN A 110 9.70 -2.72 3.36
C GLN A 110 9.95 -2.08 1.99
N ASP A 111 9.90 -2.88 0.92
CA ASP A 111 10.24 -2.56 -0.46
C ASP A 111 9.72 -1.20 -0.94
N ASN A 112 8.42 -0.91 -0.77
CA ASN A 112 7.86 0.37 -1.21
C ASN A 112 8.38 1.59 -0.42
N MET A 113 8.71 1.43 0.86
CA MET A 113 9.38 2.48 1.65
C MET A 113 10.87 2.58 1.29
N ALA A 114 11.52 1.44 1.03
CA ALA A 114 12.96 1.35 0.79
C ALA A 114 13.37 1.79 -0.62
N GLN A 115 12.43 1.84 -1.58
CA GLN A 115 12.67 2.32 -2.93
C GLN A 115 13.34 3.69 -2.92
N LYS A 116 14.44 3.82 -3.66
CA LYS A 116 15.33 4.98 -3.60
C LYS A 116 14.84 6.12 -4.50
N VAL A 117 15.21 7.36 -4.18
CA VAL A 117 14.86 8.54 -4.98
C VAL A 117 15.26 8.38 -6.45
N ARG A 118 16.46 7.85 -6.73
CA ARG A 118 16.95 7.62 -8.10
C ARG A 118 16.14 6.59 -8.91
N GLU A 119 15.42 5.71 -8.21
CA GLU A 119 14.61 4.61 -8.75
C GLU A 119 13.11 4.98 -8.73
N SER A 120 12.77 6.28 -8.76
CA SER A 120 11.38 6.77 -8.70
C SER A 120 11.19 8.13 -9.39
N ASP A 121 9.93 8.57 -9.52
CA ASP A 121 9.58 9.89 -10.03
C ASP A 121 10.03 11.05 -9.13
N VAL A 122 10.41 10.76 -7.89
CA VAL A 122 10.98 11.72 -6.92
C VAL A 122 12.35 12.21 -7.37
N GLY A 123 13.07 11.46 -8.22
CA GLY A 123 14.32 11.91 -8.84
C GLY A 123 14.20 13.26 -9.54
N LYS A 124 13.01 13.62 -10.03
CA LYS A 124 12.71 14.93 -10.64
C LYS A 124 12.85 16.11 -9.67
N LEU A 125 12.82 15.86 -8.35
CA LEU A 125 13.02 16.87 -7.32
C LEU A 125 14.50 17.15 -7.04
N LEU A 126 15.43 16.25 -7.42
CA LEU A 126 16.85 16.41 -7.16
C LEU A 126 17.44 17.66 -7.83
N ASP A 127 16.90 18.07 -8.99
CA ASP A 127 17.30 19.30 -9.67
C ASP A 127 16.97 20.58 -8.87
N LYS A 128 16.01 20.48 -7.93
CA LYS A 128 15.59 21.57 -7.04
C LYS A 128 16.23 21.48 -5.65
N ALA A 129 17.14 20.53 -5.44
CA ALA A 129 17.67 20.20 -4.12
C ALA A 129 18.58 21.28 -3.51
N ILE A 130 19.07 22.25 -4.30
CA ILE A 130 20.01 23.28 -3.83
C ILE A 130 19.50 24.09 -2.62
N ASN A 131 18.19 24.17 -2.42
CA ASN A 131 17.56 24.89 -1.31
C ASN A 131 17.07 23.96 -0.18
N LEU A 132 17.50 22.69 -0.15
CA LEU A 132 17.04 21.69 0.82
C LEU A 132 18.05 21.48 1.96
N GLU A 133 18.88 22.48 2.24
CA GLU A 133 19.84 22.46 3.35
C GLU A 133 19.19 22.50 4.73
N ASN A 134 17.86 22.56 4.85
CA ASN A 134 17.14 22.44 6.13
C ASN A 134 16.33 21.14 6.23
N ILE A 135 16.45 20.29 5.20
CA ILE A 135 16.00 18.91 5.25
C ILE A 135 17.22 18.04 5.57
N ARG A 136 17.05 17.11 6.50
CA ARG A 136 18.09 16.19 6.94
C ARG A 136 17.57 14.77 6.91
N PHE A 137 18.41 13.83 6.49
CA PHE A 137 18.08 12.41 6.50
C PHE A 137 19.11 11.66 7.36
N PHE A 138 18.64 10.93 8.37
CA PHE A 138 19.46 9.93 9.05
C PHE A 138 19.36 8.64 8.25
N GLN A 139 20.43 8.30 7.55
CA GLN A 139 20.54 7.08 6.78
C GLN A 139 21.30 6.05 7.61
N MET A 140 20.80 4.81 7.62
CA MET A 140 21.51 3.65 8.16
C MET A 140 21.60 2.55 7.10
N ASN A 141 22.39 1.51 7.36
CA ASN A 141 22.48 0.36 6.46
C ASN A 141 21.09 -0.25 6.20
N GLU A 142 20.78 -0.55 4.94
CA GLU A 142 19.47 -1.03 4.48
C GLU A 142 19.04 -2.28 5.26
N ASN A 143 19.93 -3.26 5.42
CA ASN A 143 19.67 -4.51 6.13
C ASN A 143 20.05 -4.47 7.62
N GLY A 144 20.56 -3.34 8.13
CA GLY A 144 20.99 -3.22 9.52
C GLY A 144 22.28 -3.96 9.88
N LEU A 145 23.03 -4.44 8.89
CA LEU A 145 24.34 -5.08 9.04
C LEU A 145 25.47 -4.14 8.60
N SER A 146 26.71 -4.44 8.96
CA SER A 146 27.90 -3.70 8.48
C SER A 146 29.02 -4.67 8.14
N ASP A 147 30.11 -4.17 7.55
CA ASP A 147 31.34 -4.96 7.32
C ASP A 147 31.90 -5.60 8.60
N LYS A 148 31.57 -5.03 9.77
CA LYS A 148 31.99 -5.53 11.09
C LYS A 148 30.99 -6.48 11.75
N THR A 149 29.75 -6.50 11.26
CA THR A 149 28.65 -7.26 11.84
C THR A 149 27.89 -7.94 10.71
N SER A 150 28.31 -9.16 10.38
CA SER A 150 27.75 -9.96 9.27
C SER A 150 26.59 -10.88 9.70
N THR A 151 26.20 -10.84 10.97
CA THR A 151 25.14 -11.69 11.54
C THR A 151 24.15 -10.86 12.34
N TYR A 152 22.89 -11.27 12.34
CA TYR A 152 21.86 -10.62 13.15
C TYR A 152 21.98 -11.03 14.62
N SER A 153 21.74 -10.05 15.49
CA SER A 153 21.72 -10.20 16.93
C SER A 153 20.33 -10.61 17.42
N PRO A 154 20.23 -11.62 18.31
CA PRO A 154 18.97 -11.93 19.01
C PRO A 154 18.62 -10.89 20.09
N HIS A 155 19.52 -9.94 20.37
CA HIS A 155 19.34 -8.92 21.39
C HIS A 155 19.41 -7.50 20.81
N PRO A 156 18.68 -6.53 21.40
CA PRO A 156 18.69 -5.14 20.98
C PRO A 156 20.10 -4.55 20.92
N LEU A 157 20.38 -3.77 19.87
CA LEU A 157 21.63 -3.06 19.70
C LEU A 157 21.49 -1.59 20.10
N GLY A 158 22.57 -1.02 20.64
CA GLY A 158 22.68 0.41 20.92
C GLY A 158 23.24 1.24 19.75
N GLU A 159 23.57 0.60 18.63
CA GLU A 159 24.19 1.27 17.48
C GLU A 159 23.57 0.86 16.15
N ALA A 160 23.33 1.86 15.31
CA ALA A 160 22.87 1.66 13.95
C ALA A 160 24.08 1.44 13.02
N ALA A 161 24.02 0.38 12.21
CA ALA A 161 25.09 0.04 11.27
C ALA A 161 25.25 1.12 10.18
N ASP A 162 26.49 1.53 9.94
CA ASP A 162 26.91 2.50 8.91
C ASP A 162 26.06 3.78 8.85
N ALA A 163 25.59 4.25 10.01
CA ALA A 163 24.63 5.33 10.06
C ALA A 163 25.25 6.74 10.10
N PHE A 164 24.65 7.67 9.36
CA PHE A 164 25.08 9.05 9.24
C PHE A 164 23.90 9.99 8.92
N TRP A 165 24.06 11.27 9.22
CA TRP A 165 23.16 12.31 8.73
C TRP A 165 23.67 12.89 7.42
N LEU A 166 22.76 13.12 6.49
CA LEU A 166 23.02 13.82 5.24
C LEU A 166 22.02 14.95 5.05
N ARG A 167 22.44 15.96 4.29
CA ARG A 167 21.59 17.11 3.96
C ARG A 167 20.84 16.90 2.65
N GLY A 168 19.65 17.47 2.54
CA GLY A 168 18.83 17.36 1.33
C GLY A 168 19.50 17.95 0.07
N ASP A 169 20.40 18.93 0.23
CA ASP A 169 21.19 19.54 -0.85
C ASP A 169 22.37 18.67 -1.32
N GLN A 170 22.74 17.62 -0.58
CA GLN A 170 23.77 16.66 -0.96
C GLN A 170 23.19 15.61 -1.93
N VAL A 171 22.86 16.05 -3.16
CA VAL A 171 22.19 15.23 -4.20
C VAL A 171 22.81 13.85 -4.40
N HIS A 172 24.14 13.75 -4.34
CA HIS A 172 24.88 12.49 -4.51
C HIS A 172 24.59 11.44 -3.42
N LEU A 173 24.16 11.86 -2.23
CA LEU A 173 23.71 11.00 -1.13
C LEU A 173 22.17 10.91 -1.10
N ALA A 174 21.48 12.04 -1.27
CA ALA A 174 20.02 12.11 -1.23
C ALA A 174 19.33 11.24 -2.29
N LYS A 175 20.00 10.93 -3.40
CA LYS A 175 19.49 10.00 -4.42
C LYS A 175 19.27 8.57 -3.91
N ASP A 176 19.94 8.18 -2.81
CA ASP A 176 19.94 6.82 -2.25
C ASP A 176 19.09 6.71 -0.96
N VAL A 177 18.39 7.78 -0.55
CA VAL A 177 17.41 7.71 0.54
C VAL A 177 16.04 7.22 0.04
N SER A 178 15.15 6.86 0.98
CA SER A 178 13.74 6.54 0.69
C SER A 178 13.07 7.63 -0.15
N ALA A 179 12.50 7.25 -1.29
CA ALA A 179 11.76 8.14 -2.19
C ALA A 179 10.52 8.73 -1.50
N VAL A 180 9.77 7.89 -0.77
CA VAL A 180 8.59 8.33 0.00
C VAL A 180 9.00 9.30 1.10
N GLY A 181 10.04 8.96 1.87
CA GLY A 181 10.57 9.84 2.92
C GLY A 181 11.06 11.19 2.38
N PHE A 182 11.77 11.18 1.24
CA PHE A 182 12.23 12.40 0.59
C PHE A 182 11.07 13.25 0.06
N SER A 183 10.11 12.64 -0.64
CA SER A 183 8.92 13.32 -1.14
C SER A 183 8.12 13.97 0.01
N PHE A 184 7.87 13.20 1.08
CA PHE A 184 7.21 13.70 2.29
C PHE A 184 7.94 14.91 2.86
N ALA A 185 9.26 14.82 3.06
CA ALA A 185 10.05 15.90 3.64
C ALA A 185 10.06 17.14 2.74
N TRP A 186 10.16 16.95 1.42
CA TRP A 186 10.07 18.04 0.46
C TRP A 186 8.72 18.75 0.58
N HIS A 187 7.60 18.02 0.50
CA HIS A 187 6.27 18.61 0.63
C HIS A 187 6.05 19.28 1.99
N MET A 188 6.51 18.67 3.09
CA MET A 188 6.46 19.29 4.41
C MET A 188 7.24 20.60 4.47
N SER A 189 8.46 20.65 3.92
CA SER A 189 9.26 21.90 3.87
C SER A 189 8.60 23.02 3.08
N GLN A 190 7.73 22.70 2.12
CA GLN A 190 6.96 23.69 1.37
C GLN A 190 5.69 24.13 2.11
N ALA A 191 5.15 23.26 2.97
CA ALA A 191 3.91 23.49 3.70
C ALA A 191 4.14 24.19 5.05
N ILE A 192 5.25 23.91 5.72
CA ILE A 192 5.58 24.45 7.04
C ILE A 192 6.98 25.06 7.07
N ASN A 193 7.14 26.16 7.80
CA ASN A 193 8.38 26.93 7.85
C ASN A 193 9.28 26.47 9.01
N VAL A 194 9.67 25.19 9.01
CA VAL A 194 10.56 24.58 10.03
C VAL A 194 11.52 23.56 9.40
N PRO A 195 12.68 23.29 10.00
CA PRO A 195 13.55 22.17 9.57
C PRO A 195 12.84 20.82 9.65
N ILE A 196 13.18 19.90 8.74
CA ILE A 196 12.59 18.56 8.67
C ILE A 196 13.70 17.51 8.76
N GLY A 197 13.60 16.59 9.71
CA GLY A 197 14.45 15.42 9.85
C GLY A 197 13.69 14.13 9.50
N ILE A 198 14.24 13.30 8.62
CA ILE A 198 13.70 11.97 8.33
C ILE A 198 14.71 10.90 8.74
N ILE A 199 14.29 9.98 9.59
CA ILE A 199 15.06 8.78 9.90
C ILE A 199 14.66 7.68 8.92
N ASN A 200 15.57 7.30 8.02
CA ASN A 200 15.31 6.22 7.07
C ASN A 200 15.73 4.87 7.67
N ALA A 201 14.73 4.11 8.13
CA ALA A 201 14.91 2.77 8.66
C ALA A 201 14.38 1.67 7.73
N ALA A 202 13.94 1.98 6.50
CA ALA A 202 13.34 1.00 5.60
C ALA A 202 14.26 -0.21 5.30
N CYS A 203 13.67 -1.40 5.14
CA CYS A 203 14.38 -2.66 4.85
C CYS A 203 13.49 -3.58 3.97
N PRO A 204 13.86 -3.85 2.70
CA PRO A 204 13.06 -4.69 1.79
C PRO A 204 12.86 -6.14 2.25
N GLY A 205 11.74 -6.76 1.86
CA GLY A 205 11.46 -8.19 2.05
C GLY A 205 11.40 -8.63 3.51
N THR A 206 10.93 -7.74 4.38
CA THR A 206 10.75 -8.02 5.82
C THR A 206 9.33 -8.46 6.13
N TYR A 207 9.17 -9.26 7.17
CA TYR A 207 7.87 -9.57 7.77
C TYR A 207 7.65 -8.73 9.03
N ILE A 208 6.39 -8.43 9.36
CA ILE A 208 6.07 -7.52 10.47
C ILE A 208 6.64 -7.97 11.82
N HIS A 209 6.71 -9.29 12.10
CA HIS A 209 7.29 -9.79 13.34
C HIS A 209 8.78 -9.50 13.51
N SER A 210 9.52 -9.26 12.42
CA SER A 210 10.93 -8.87 12.52
C SER A 210 11.10 -7.49 13.17
N TRP A 211 10.08 -6.64 13.11
CA TRP A 211 10.03 -5.29 13.67
C TRP A 211 9.50 -5.22 15.11
N LEU A 212 8.96 -6.33 15.62
CA LEU A 212 8.49 -6.43 16.99
C LEU A 212 9.62 -6.88 17.94
N PRO A 213 9.66 -6.37 19.18
CA PRO A 213 10.51 -6.98 20.20
C PRO A 213 10.18 -8.47 20.33
N ARG A 214 11.20 -9.31 20.43
CA ARG A 214 11.01 -10.77 20.49
C ARG A 214 10.11 -11.18 21.67
N GLU A 215 10.24 -10.48 22.79
CA GLU A 215 9.47 -10.71 24.00
C GLU A 215 7.96 -10.50 23.81
N VAL A 216 7.56 -9.62 22.87
CA VAL A 216 6.17 -9.41 22.51
C VAL A 216 5.63 -10.64 21.79
N LEU A 217 6.37 -11.16 20.80
CA LEU A 217 6.00 -12.40 20.12
C LEU A 217 5.93 -13.59 21.10
N GLU A 218 6.87 -13.68 22.05
CA GLU A 218 6.90 -14.75 23.06
C GLU A 218 5.68 -14.75 23.99
N LYS A 219 5.09 -13.58 24.24
CA LYS A 219 3.89 -13.42 25.08
C LYS A 219 2.58 -13.66 24.33
N GLU A 220 2.62 -13.72 22.99
CA GLU A 220 1.46 -13.88 22.11
C GLU A 220 1.45 -15.26 21.42
N PRO A 221 0.83 -16.30 22.01
CA PRO A 221 0.95 -17.67 21.52
C PRO A 221 0.45 -17.89 20.10
N VAL A 222 -0.58 -17.14 19.68
CA VAL A 222 -1.16 -17.22 18.33
C VAL A 222 -0.16 -16.70 17.30
N MET A 223 0.44 -15.54 17.56
CA MET A 223 1.45 -14.96 16.69
C MET A 223 2.70 -15.84 16.62
N LYS A 224 3.18 -16.34 17.76
CA LYS A 224 4.32 -17.27 17.79
C LYS A 224 4.06 -18.55 17.01
N SER A 225 2.88 -19.14 17.16
CA SER A 225 2.49 -20.35 16.43
C SER A 225 2.46 -20.09 14.93
N HIS A 226 1.90 -18.95 14.50
CA HIS A 226 1.91 -18.53 13.10
C HIS A 226 3.35 -18.44 12.55
N VAL A 227 4.26 -17.71 13.20
CA VAL A 227 5.67 -17.59 12.72
C VAL A 227 6.38 -18.95 12.65
N ARG A 228 6.06 -19.88 13.57
CA ARG A 228 6.57 -21.25 13.55
C ARG A 228 6.04 -22.08 12.40
N GLU A 229 4.74 -21.98 12.10
CA GLU A 229 4.11 -22.64 10.93
C GLU A 229 4.77 -22.18 9.62
N LEU A 230 5.16 -20.91 9.56
CA LEU A 230 5.89 -20.30 8.46
C LEU A 230 7.37 -20.68 8.40
N LYS A 231 7.87 -21.42 9.40
CA LYS A 231 9.28 -21.83 9.54
C LYS A 231 10.27 -20.66 9.66
N LEU A 232 9.79 -19.49 10.09
CA LEU A 232 10.59 -18.27 10.25
C LEU A 232 11.09 -18.05 11.69
N TYR A 233 10.80 -18.96 12.64
CA TYR A 233 11.24 -18.85 14.03
C TYR A 233 12.50 -19.70 14.30
N ARG A 234 13.51 -19.15 14.99
CA ARG A 234 14.68 -19.86 15.53
C ARG A 234 14.93 -19.50 17.00
N ASP A 235 15.61 -20.40 17.73
CA ASP A 235 16.11 -20.11 19.07
C ASP A 235 17.41 -19.28 19.01
N ASP A 236 17.91 -18.82 20.17
CA ASP A 236 19.13 -17.99 20.26
C ASP A 236 20.37 -18.71 19.68
N GLU A 237 20.44 -20.04 19.81
CA GLU A 237 21.58 -20.84 19.34
C GLU A 237 21.59 -21.02 17.82
N SER A 238 20.41 -21.11 17.20
CA SER A 238 20.18 -21.30 15.76
C SER A 238 19.73 -20.02 15.04
N TRP A 239 19.81 -18.85 15.69
CA TRP A 239 19.26 -17.58 15.20
C TRP A 239 19.59 -17.24 13.76
N ASN A 240 20.85 -17.43 13.36
CA ASN A 240 21.35 -17.15 12.01
C ASN A 240 21.43 -18.41 11.11
N GLN A 241 20.90 -19.55 11.55
CA GLN A 241 21.04 -20.83 10.87
C GLN A 241 19.73 -21.24 10.17
N GLU A 242 19.85 -21.82 8.98
CA GLU A 242 18.70 -22.29 8.20
C GLU A 242 17.99 -23.49 8.86
N THR A 243 18.70 -24.28 9.66
CA THR A 243 18.13 -25.43 10.38
C THR A 243 17.08 -25.00 11.41
N VAL A 244 15.87 -25.55 11.30
CA VAL A 244 14.76 -25.34 12.25
C VAL A 244 15.15 -25.80 13.66
N GLU A 245 14.54 -25.19 14.70
CA GLU A 245 14.70 -25.56 16.12
C GLU A 245 14.90 -27.07 16.33
N ARG A 246 15.85 -27.45 17.20
CA ARG A 246 15.89 -28.84 17.69
C ARG A 246 14.60 -29.08 18.47
N THR A 247 13.71 -29.91 17.93
CA THR A 247 12.52 -30.35 18.67
C THR A 247 12.97 -31.12 19.90
N VAL A 248 12.97 -30.47 21.07
CA VAL A 248 13.17 -31.16 22.35
C VAL A 248 11.91 -31.98 22.58
N LYS A 249 11.94 -33.27 22.23
CA LYS A 249 10.86 -34.21 22.55
C LYS A 249 10.78 -34.36 24.07
N GLY A 250 9.68 -33.87 24.63
CA GLY A 250 9.23 -34.22 25.98
C GLY A 250 9.71 -33.25 27.05
N GLN A 251 8.93 -32.20 27.28
CA GLN A 251 8.73 -31.66 28.62
C GLN A 251 7.34 -31.02 28.66
N GLU A 252 6.42 -31.69 29.35
CA GLU A 252 5.34 -30.98 30.05
C GLU A 252 6.02 -29.89 30.88
N PHE A 253 5.59 -28.64 30.70
CA PHE A 253 6.10 -27.51 31.47
C PHE A 253 5.69 -27.69 32.94
N ASP A 254 6.57 -28.28 33.73
CA ASP A 254 6.55 -28.15 35.18
C ASP A 254 6.96 -26.69 35.50
N VAL A 255 6.02 -25.92 36.05
CA VAL A 255 6.15 -24.49 36.32
C VAL A 255 7.00 -24.22 37.58
N SER A 256 7.90 -25.14 37.93
CA SER A 256 8.72 -25.05 39.14
C SER A 256 10.15 -25.51 38.86
N PHE A 257 11.11 -24.61 39.17
CA PHE A 257 12.57 -24.67 38.90
C PHE A 257 12.99 -24.30 37.46
N ALA A 258 13.82 -23.29 37.20
CA ALA A 258 14.81 -22.64 38.05
C ALA A 258 15.01 -21.18 37.62
N ARG A 259 14.95 -20.32 38.64
CA ARG A 259 15.67 -19.04 38.70
C ARG A 259 17.15 -19.27 38.39
N ARG A 260 17.53 -19.24 37.12
CA ARG A 260 18.87 -18.82 36.71
C ARG A 260 18.68 -17.41 36.16
N ARG A 261 19.30 -16.44 36.82
CA ARG A 261 19.48 -15.10 36.28
C ARG A 261 20.13 -15.27 34.91
N SER A 262 19.36 -15.10 33.84
CA SER A 262 19.93 -14.66 32.58
C SER A 262 20.72 -13.38 32.89
N ALA A 263 21.93 -13.29 32.35
CA ALA A 263 22.61 -12.01 32.29
C ALA A 263 21.64 -11.03 31.61
N ARG A 264 21.40 -9.90 32.27
CA ARG A 264 20.49 -8.86 31.81
C ARG A 264 20.89 -8.47 30.38
N PRO A 265 19.98 -8.51 29.39
CA PRO A 265 20.18 -7.76 28.15
C PRO A 265 20.33 -6.29 28.54
N GLN A 266 21.47 -5.69 28.22
CA GLN A 266 21.70 -4.25 28.41
C GLN A 266 20.90 -3.47 27.36
N THR A 267 19.62 -3.39 27.60
CA THR A 267 18.77 -2.29 27.16
C THR A 267 18.30 -1.72 28.48
N ALA A 268 18.78 -0.55 28.89
CA ALA A 268 18.55 0.04 30.21
C ALA A 268 17.12 -0.28 30.71
N ALA A 269 17.02 -1.20 31.67
CA ALA A 269 15.76 -1.75 32.11
C ALA A 269 14.88 -0.61 32.59
N LEU A 270 13.68 -0.46 32.03
CA LEU A 270 12.59 0.35 32.57
C LEU A 270 13.06 1.68 33.18
N LEU A 271 13.08 2.72 32.35
CA LEU A 271 13.47 4.09 32.66
C LEU A 271 12.79 4.79 33.87
N ASP A 272 12.08 4.13 34.79
CA ASP A 272 11.70 4.83 36.04
C ASP A 272 11.19 4.02 37.26
N GLY A 273 11.63 2.78 37.49
CA GLY A 273 11.63 2.22 38.87
C GLY A 273 10.34 2.27 39.73
N ARG A 274 9.12 2.29 39.15
CA ARG A 274 7.87 2.06 39.89
C ARG A 274 7.24 0.72 39.50
N GLN A 275 6.94 -0.11 40.51
CA GLN A 275 6.20 -1.35 40.33
C GLN A 275 4.71 -1.05 40.17
N PRO A 276 3.99 -1.67 39.22
CA PRO A 276 2.55 -1.83 39.35
C PRO A 276 2.27 -2.84 40.47
N ASP A 277 1.57 -2.40 41.51
CA ASP A 277 1.02 -3.30 42.52
C ASP A 277 0.08 -4.32 41.85
N THR A 278 0.20 -5.57 42.26
CA THR A 278 -0.54 -6.71 41.71
C THR A 278 -1.91 -6.92 42.35
N PHE A 279 -2.90 -7.22 41.48
CA PHE A 279 -4.14 -8.00 41.61
C PHE A 279 -5.30 -7.54 42.54
N ASP A 280 -6.50 -7.44 41.94
CA ASP A 280 -7.68 -8.24 42.33
C ASP A 280 -8.68 -8.42 41.13
N PRO A 281 -9.47 -9.51 41.04
CA PRO A 281 -10.07 -10.03 39.80
C PRO A 281 -11.60 -9.82 39.63
N SER A 282 -11.99 -9.66 38.36
CA SER A 282 -13.30 -10.02 37.74
C SER A 282 -14.56 -9.18 38.11
N PRO A 283 -15.71 -9.35 37.40
CA PRO A 283 -15.98 -8.86 36.04
C PRO A 283 -17.33 -8.07 35.96
N LYS A 284 -17.56 -7.29 34.89
CA LYS A 284 -18.94 -6.95 34.45
C LYS A 284 -19.09 -7.03 32.93
N ILE A 285 -19.84 -8.05 32.55
CA ILE A 285 -20.39 -8.34 31.23
C ILE A 285 -21.32 -7.19 30.80
N ILE A 286 -21.12 -6.69 29.59
CA ILE A 286 -22.17 -6.05 28.78
C ILE A 286 -22.21 -6.83 27.45
N PRO A 287 -23.36 -7.37 27.04
CA PRO A 287 -23.44 -8.17 25.82
C PRO A 287 -23.25 -7.27 24.60
N ARG A 288 -22.14 -7.48 23.86
CA ARG A 288 -22.03 -6.98 22.48
C ARG A 288 -22.77 -7.96 21.55
N PRO A 289 -23.37 -7.46 20.45
CA PRO A 289 -24.14 -8.29 19.53
C PRO A 289 -23.29 -9.45 19.05
N GLN A 290 -23.88 -10.65 19.01
CA GLN A 290 -23.26 -11.79 18.35
C GLN A 290 -23.15 -11.49 16.85
N VAL A 291 -22.04 -10.89 16.44
CA VAL A 291 -21.53 -11.10 15.10
C VAL A 291 -21.24 -12.60 15.05
N ARG A 292 -22.03 -13.33 14.28
CA ARG A 292 -21.72 -14.73 13.98
C ARG A 292 -20.28 -14.75 13.49
N ARG A 293 -19.38 -15.35 14.26
CA ARG A 293 -18.06 -15.76 13.77
C ARG A 293 -18.31 -16.82 12.71
N THR A 294 -18.56 -16.39 11.48
CA THR A 294 -18.34 -17.23 10.31
C THR A 294 -16.83 -17.45 10.28
N MET A 295 -16.39 -18.63 10.72
CA MET A 295 -15.03 -19.10 10.46
C MET A 295 -14.86 -19.14 8.95
N MET A 296 -14.32 -18.07 8.35
CA MET A 296 -13.75 -18.14 7.01
C MET A 296 -12.75 -19.30 7.05
N HIS A 297 -13.06 -20.37 6.32
CA HIS A 297 -12.19 -21.52 6.23
C HIS A 297 -10.87 -21.05 5.61
N LYS A 298 -9.76 -21.13 6.38
CA LYS A 298 -8.39 -20.98 5.90
C LYS A 298 -8.19 -21.89 4.69
N ARG A 299 -8.12 -21.32 3.50
CA ARG A 299 -7.77 -22.04 2.26
C ARG A 299 -6.87 -21.22 1.33
N THR A 300 -6.10 -20.28 1.88
CA THR A 300 -4.97 -19.66 1.18
C THR A 300 -3.77 -20.59 1.25
N VAL A 301 -3.17 -20.95 0.12
CA VAL A 301 -1.84 -21.58 0.11
C VAL A 301 -0.85 -20.50 0.50
N PRO A 302 -0.11 -20.62 1.62
CA PRO A 302 0.86 -19.61 2.01
C PRO A 302 1.90 -19.44 0.89
N LEU A 303 2.29 -18.20 0.60
CA LEU A 303 3.39 -17.93 -0.32
C LEU A 303 4.63 -18.74 0.10
N ALA A 304 5.37 -19.32 -0.84
CA ALA A 304 6.57 -20.09 -0.52
C ALA A 304 7.60 -19.17 0.17
N ARG A 305 8.03 -19.52 1.39
CA ARG A 305 8.91 -18.67 2.21
C ARG A 305 10.29 -19.29 2.33
N ILE A 306 11.31 -18.48 2.08
CA ILE A 306 12.71 -18.82 2.31
C ILE A 306 13.12 -18.20 3.65
N PHE A 307 13.82 -18.98 4.45
CA PHE A 307 14.38 -18.49 5.70
C PHE A 307 15.46 -17.44 5.43
N ASP A 308 15.31 -16.28 6.05
CA ASP A 308 16.34 -15.25 6.10
C ASP A 308 16.47 -14.79 7.56
N PRO A 309 17.68 -14.78 8.15
CA PRO A 309 17.90 -14.26 9.51
C PRO A 309 17.33 -12.86 9.77
N LYS A 310 17.22 -12.00 8.75
CA LYS A 310 16.59 -10.66 8.88
C LYS A 310 15.11 -10.74 9.22
N ASN A 311 14.47 -11.86 8.88
CA ASN A 311 13.07 -12.17 9.14
C ASN A 311 12.89 -12.94 10.45
N GLN A 312 13.93 -13.09 11.27
CA GLN A 312 13.74 -13.54 12.64
C GLN A 312 12.90 -12.54 13.43
N PRO A 313 12.03 -13.01 14.34
CA PRO A 313 11.30 -12.16 15.27
C PRO A 313 12.22 -11.20 16.03
N GLY A 314 12.08 -9.89 15.81
CA GLY A 314 12.91 -8.87 16.45
C GLY A 314 14.27 -8.58 15.81
N ALA A 315 14.65 -9.21 14.70
CA ALA A 315 15.90 -8.87 14.03
C ALA A 315 15.93 -7.41 13.53
N MET A 316 14.88 -6.93 12.87
CA MET A 316 14.77 -5.53 12.45
C MET A 316 14.57 -4.59 13.64
N PHE A 317 13.80 -5.00 14.64
CA PHE A 317 13.70 -4.26 15.90
C PHE A 317 15.09 -3.99 16.49
N ASN A 318 15.90 -5.04 16.64
CA ASN A 318 17.23 -4.97 17.26
C ASN A 318 18.24 -4.15 16.46
N HIS A 319 18.16 -4.16 15.12
CA HIS A 319 19.17 -3.54 14.26
C HIS A 319 18.77 -2.16 13.73
N LYS A 320 17.47 -1.87 13.64
CA LYS A 320 16.94 -0.66 12.98
C LYS A 320 16.21 0.27 13.94
N LEU A 321 15.48 -0.28 14.92
CA LEU A 321 14.67 0.51 15.86
C LEU A 321 15.35 0.74 17.20
N SER A 322 15.94 -0.29 17.81
CA SER A 322 16.55 -0.17 19.14
C SER A 322 17.70 0.84 19.21
N PRO A 323 18.51 1.08 18.15
CA PRO A 323 19.50 2.15 18.19
C PRO A 323 18.91 3.57 18.32
N LEU A 324 17.61 3.72 18.05
CA LEU A 324 16.88 4.98 18.08
C LEU A 324 16.08 5.20 19.38
N VAL A 325 16.08 4.22 20.30
CA VAL A 325 15.32 4.27 21.57
C VAL A 325 15.64 5.54 22.35
N GLY A 326 14.64 6.35 22.67
CA GLY A 326 14.81 7.58 23.46
C GLY A 326 14.84 8.86 22.63
N LEU A 327 14.77 8.76 21.30
CA LEU A 327 14.45 9.88 20.43
C LEU A 327 12.97 10.24 20.53
N ALA A 328 12.69 11.53 20.64
CA ALA A 328 11.35 12.04 20.44
C ALA A 328 11.09 12.20 18.94
N LEU A 329 9.94 11.71 18.46
CA LEU A 329 9.51 11.84 17.07
C LEU A 329 8.15 12.54 17.02
N ARG A 330 7.90 13.28 15.94
CA ARG A 330 6.56 13.77 15.61
C ARG A 330 5.66 12.66 15.12
N GLY A 331 6.20 11.76 14.31
CA GLY A 331 5.44 10.66 13.77
C GLY A 331 6.24 9.65 12.96
N ILE A 332 5.52 8.66 12.45
CA ILE A 332 6.05 7.51 11.73
C ILE A 332 5.31 7.38 10.40
N LEU A 333 6.05 7.17 9.33
CA LEU A 333 5.58 6.78 8.01
C LEU A 333 5.84 5.28 7.85
N TRP A 334 4.80 4.50 7.62
CA TRP A 334 4.84 3.03 7.60
C TRP A 334 4.24 2.45 6.32
N LEU A 335 5.08 1.85 5.47
CA LEU A 335 4.65 1.10 4.28
C LEU A 335 5.15 -0.34 4.39
N HIS A 336 4.25 -1.24 4.75
CA HIS A 336 4.55 -2.66 4.94
C HIS A 336 3.26 -3.47 4.79
N GLY A 337 3.38 -4.74 4.45
CA GLY A 337 2.28 -5.68 4.27
C GLY A 337 2.49 -6.69 3.15
N GLU A 338 3.25 -6.35 2.12
CA GLU A 338 3.57 -7.19 0.95
C GLU A 338 4.03 -8.62 1.29
N SER A 339 4.90 -8.83 2.29
CA SER A 339 5.33 -10.17 2.71
C SER A 339 4.29 -10.95 3.54
N ASP A 340 3.33 -10.24 4.15
CA ASP A 340 2.32 -10.77 5.09
C ASP A 340 0.89 -10.78 4.49
N VAL A 341 0.77 -10.44 3.20
CA VAL A 341 -0.51 -10.19 2.51
C VAL A 341 -1.48 -11.38 2.55
N ASP A 342 -0.94 -12.59 2.69
CA ASP A 342 -1.70 -13.84 2.79
C ASP A 342 -2.33 -14.09 4.16
N SER A 343 -2.03 -13.23 5.14
CA SER A 343 -2.34 -13.42 6.56
C SER A 343 -2.90 -12.14 7.22
N PRO A 344 -4.02 -11.56 6.73
CA PRO A 344 -4.53 -10.26 7.19
C PRO A 344 -4.83 -10.19 8.69
N ASP A 345 -5.49 -11.22 9.26
CA ASP A 345 -5.80 -11.25 10.70
C ASP A 345 -4.55 -11.24 11.59
N TYR A 346 -3.51 -11.97 11.15
CA TYR A 346 -2.22 -11.99 11.83
C TYR A 346 -1.54 -10.63 11.72
N TYR A 347 -1.54 -10.03 10.52
CA TYR A 347 -0.94 -8.72 10.31
C TYR A 347 -1.61 -7.65 11.16
N ASN A 348 -2.94 -7.63 11.24
CA ASN A 348 -3.67 -6.69 12.10
C ASN A 348 -3.21 -6.81 13.57
N SER A 349 -3.20 -8.03 14.10
CA SER A 349 -2.75 -8.29 15.48
C SER A 349 -1.29 -7.86 15.70
N ALA A 350 -0.41 -8.12 14.72
CA ALA A 350 0.99 -7.73 14.79
C ALA A 350 1.19 -6.20 14.66
N LEU A 351 0.35 -5.52 13.88
CA LEU A 351 0.38 -4.07 13.70
C LEU A 351 -0.05 -3.35 14.98
N GLU A 352 -1.07 -3.86 15.69
CA GLU A 352 -1.46 -3.36 17.01
C GLU A 352 -0.28 -3.42 17.99
N GLN A 353 0.42 -4.56 18.05
CA GLN A 353 1.61 -4.73 18.89
C GLN A 353 2.79 -3.83 18.45
N LEU A 354 2.92 -3.59 17.15
CA LEU A 354 3.97 -2.72 16.60
C LEU A 354 3.71 -1.27 17.01
N VAL A 355 2.47 -0.80 16.93
CA VAL A 355 2.09 0.54 17.36
C VAL A 355 2.32 0.72 18.86
N ILE A 356 1.98 -0.27 19.69
CA ILE A 356 2.30 -0.24 21.13
C ILE A 356 3.82 -0.10 21.33
N SER A 357 4.61 -0.92 20.63
CA SER A 357 6.07 -0.86 20.71
C SER A 357 6.60 0.51 20.27
N PHE A 358 6.09 1.09 19.19
CA PHE A 358 6.46 2.44 18.75
C PHE A 358 6.10 3.51 19.77
N LYS A 359 4.94 3.39 20.44
CA LYS A 359 4.55 4.31 21.50
C LYS A 359 5.56 4.27 22.65
N GLU A 360 5.92 3.07 23.09
CA GLU A 360 6.92 2.89 24.17
C GLU A 360 8.30 3.44 23.80
N LEU A 361 8.69 3.35 22.53
CA LEU A 361 9.99 3.78 22.04
C LEU A 361 10.12 5.29 21.80
N PHE A 362 9.07 5.91 21.25
CA PHE A 362 9.19 7.22 20.59
C PHE A 362 8.18 8.27 21.06
N VAL A 363 7.17 7.92 21.86
CA VAL A 363 6.22 8.92 22.37
C VAL A 363 6.96 9.89 23.28
N PRO A 364 6.95 11.19 22.94
CA PRO A 364 7.50 12.21 23.84
C PRO A 364 6.62 12.31 25.10
N ALA A 365 7.23 12.63 26.25
CA ALA A 365 6.50 12.68 27.53
C ALA A 365 5.27 13.63 27.53
N ASP A 366 5.32 14.67 26.69
CA ASP A 366 4.34 15.76 26.66
C ASP A 366 3.72 15.96 25.25
N ALA A 367 3.77 14.97 24.36
CA ALA A 367 3.19 15.08 23.02
C ALA A 367 2.65 13.74 22.48
N GLU A 368 1.81 13.85 21.44
CA GLU A 368 1.29 12.70 20.71
C GLU A 368 2.26 12.27 19.60
N LEU A 369 2.33 10.97 19.35
CA LEU A 369 3.01 10.38 18.22
C LEU A 369 1.98 10.09 17.12
N HIS A 370 2.23 10.56 15.89
CA HIS A 370 1.35 10.29 14.76
C HIS A 370 1.82 9.08 13.96
N PHE A 371 0.91 8.21 13.54
CA PHE A 371 1.20 7.01 12.74
C PHE A 371 0.49 7.06 11.38
N ILE A 372 1.26 7.25 10.32
CA ILE A 372 0.72 7.33 8.95
C ILE A 372 1.16 6.09 8.20
N TYR A 373 0.18 5.33 7.74
CA TYR A 373 0.42 4.10 6.99
C TYR A 373 -0.39 4.10 5.70
N ALA A 374 -0.13 3.15 4.82
CA ALA A 374 -0.77 3.12 3.51
C ALA A 374 -1.24 1.73 3.13
N HIS A 375 -2.27 1.69 2.27
CA HIS A 375 -2.57 0.50 1.47
C HIS A 375 -1.34 0.04 0.71
N ILE A 376 -1.23 -1.26 0.49
CA ILE A 376 -0.22 -1.82 -0.40
C ILE A 376 -0.72 -1.73 -1.85
N GLN A 377 0.22 -1.51 -2.76
CA GLN A 377 -0.08 -1.32 -4.18
C GLN A 377 -0.65 -2.60 -4.81
N SER A 378 -1.50 -2.43 -5.82
CA SER A 378 -1.83 -3.44 -6.83
C SER A 378 -0.60 -4.24 -7.29
N TYR A 379 -0.59 -5.51 -6.90
CA TYR A 379 0.39 -6.53 -7.29
C TYR A 379 -0.32 -7.88 -7.36
N LEU A 380 0.16 -8.76 -8.25
CA LEU A 380 -0.38 -10.09 -8.40
C LEU A 380 0.34 -11.06 -7.47
N TYR A 381 -0.24 -11.30 -6.30
CA TYR A 381 0.29 -12.27 -5.36
C TYR A 381 -0.17 -13.68 -5.72
N SER A 382 0.80 -14.55 -6.04
CA SER A 382 0.55 -15.96 -6.32
C SER A 382 -0.22 -16.63 -5.16
N GLY A 383 -1.26 -17.39 -5.47
CA GLY A 383 -2.04 -18.14 -4.46
C GLY A 383 -3.08 -17.33 -3.66
N LEU A 384 -3.22 -16.02 -3.87
CA LEU A 384 -4.22 -15.18 -3.17
C LEU A 384 -5.59 -15.05 -3.85
N GLY A 385 -5.71 -15.57 -5.08
CA GLY A 385 -6.90 -15.39 -5.90
C GLY A 385 -7.18 -13.92 -6.25
N PRO A 386 -8.34 -13.62 -6.86
CA PRO A 386 -8.66 -12.29 -7.40
C PRO A 386 -8.97 -11.21 -6.35
N TYR A 387 -9.09 -11.56 -5.06
CA TYR A 387 -9.48 -10.61 -4.00
C TYR A 387 -8.53 -10.56 -2.81
N GLY A 388 -7.45 -11.34 -2.77
CA GLY A 388 -6.61 -11.39 -1.57
C GLY A 388 -5.96 -10.05 -1.22
N LEU A 389 -5.56 -9.26 -2.22
CA LEU A 389 -5.05 -7.90 -1.98
C LEU A 389 -6.15 -6.94 -1.54
N ALA A 390 -7.34 -7.03 -2.15
CA ALA A 390 -8.49 -6.24 -1.73
C ALA A 390 -8.87 -6.51 -0.26
N ASN A 391 -8.88 -7.78 0.16
CA ASN A 391 -9.09 -8.18 1.55
C ASN A 391 -8.01 -7.62 2.49
N PHE A 392 -6.73 -7.64 2.08
CA PHE A 392 -5.65 -7.11 2.90
C PHE A 392 -5.73 -5.58 3.03
N ASN A 393 -6.01 -4.86 1.95
CA ASN A 393 -6.19 -3.40 1.99
C ASN A 393 -7.44 -3.00 2.79
N GLU A 394 -8.52 -3.78 2.72
CA GLU A 394 -9.67 -3.60 3.60
C GLU A 394 -9.31 -3.80 5.08
N MET A 395 -8.52 -4.82 5.40
CA MET A 395 -8.00 -5.02 6.76
C MET A 395 -7.19 -3.80 7.22
N LEU A 396 -6.30 -3.26 6.39
CA LEU A 396 -5.56 -2.02 6.69
C LEU A 396 -6.49 -0.83 6.94
N THR A 397 -7.60 -0.71 6.19
CA THR A 397 -8.64 0.29 6.47
C THR A 397 -9.26 0.06 7.84
N SER A 398 -9.56 -1.19 8.20
CA SER A 398 -10.14 -1.51 9.50
C SER A 398 -9.21 -1.19 10.68
N CYS A 399 -7.89 -1.28 10.50
CA CYS A 399 -6.90 -0.91 11.52
C CYS A 399 -7.03 0.55 11.97
N HIS A 400 -7.50 1.45 11.09
CA HIS A 400 -7.68 2.87 11.43
C HIS A 400 -8.65 3.05 12.61
N HIS A 401 -9.57 2.10 12.79
CA HIS A 401 -10.58 2.10 13.86
C HIS A 401 -10.18 1.27 15.09
N SER A 402 -9.11 0.48 15.03
CA SER A 402 -8.66 -0.37 16.15
C SER A 402 -7.34 0.09 16.79
N LEU A 403 -6.49 0.80 16.05
CA LEU A 403 -5.18 1.25 16.56
C LEU A 403 -5.34 2.34 17.62
N ASP A 404 -4.75 2.11 18.80
CA ASP A 404 -4.71 3.08 19.90
C ASP A 404 -3.60 4.14 19.69
N ILE A 405 -3.67 4.89 18.60
CA ILE A 405 -2.75 5.99 18.27
C ILE A 405 -3.43 6.98 17.30
N SER A 406 -3.00 8.25 17.35
CA SER A 406 -3.35 9.24 16.32
C SER A 406 -2.80 8.77 14.98
N CYS A 407 -3.66 8.27 14.09
CA CYS A 407 -3.23 7.67 12.82
C CYS A 407 -4.03 8.13 11.61
N GLY A 408 -3.46 7.87 10.44
CA GLY A 408 -4.08 8.13 9.16
C GLY A 408 -3.62 7.16 8.09
N LEU A 409 -4.58 6.69 7.29
CA LEU A 409 -4.36 5.80 6.16
C LEU A 409 -4.27 6.57 4.83
N VAL A 410 -3.33 6.16 3.97
CA VAL A 410 -3.19 6.61 2.58
C VAL A 410 -3.60 5.50 1.59
N THR A 411 -4.44 5.83 0.61
CA THR A 411 -4.76 4.97 -0.53
C THR A 411 -3.72 5.10 -1.65
N GLN A 412 -3.50 4.03 -2.43
CA GLN A 412 -2.52 4.02 -3.53
C GLN A 412 -3.06 3.45 -4.87
N TYR A 413 -4.26 2.88 -4.90
CA TYR A 413 -4.76 2.11 -6.05
C TYR A 413 -4.87 2.91 -7.36
N ASP A 414 -4.97 4.23 -7.27
CA ASP A 414 -5.09 5.14 -8.41
C ASP A 414 -3.74 5.60 -8.97
N LEU A 415 -2.65 5.34 -8.25
CA LEU A 415 -1.31 5.71 -8.68
C LEU A 415 -0.90 4.86 -9.89
N PRO A 416 -0.20 5.46 -10.87
CA PRO A 416 0.21 4.73 -12.05
C PRO A 416 1.18 3.62 -11.69
N LEU A 417 0.92 2.42 -12.24
CA LEU A 417 1.78 1.25 -12.17
C LEU A 417 2.91 1.34 -13.22
N ASP A 418 3.57 2.50 -13.29
CA ASP A 418 4.78 2.67 -14.08
C ASP A 418 5.98 2.14 -13.29
N TYR A 419 6.99 1.63 -14.00
CA TYR A 419 8.20 1.05 -13.42
C TYR A 419 9.45 1.56 -14.15
N GLU A 420 10.63 1.35 -13.57
CA GLU A 420 11.90 1.72 -14.22
C GLU A 420 12.01 0.99 -15.56
N LYS A 421 12.57 1.66 -16.58
CA LYS A 421 12.72 1.08 -17.92
C LYS A 421 13.47 -0.26 -17.82
N ASP A 422 12.89 -1.30 -18.41
CA ASP A 422 13.30 -2.73 -18.41
C ASP A 422 12.60 -3.66 -17.41
N GLU A 423 11.77 -3.15 -16.51
CA GLU A 423 10.94 -4.01 -15.66
C GLU A 423 9.57 -4.29 -16.28
N SER A 424 9.26 -5.59 -16.37
CA SER A 424 7.95 -6.07 -16.79
C SER A 424 6.89 -5.63 -15.79
N VAL A 425 5.79 -5.08 -16.31
CA VAL A 425 4.76 -4.39 -15.51
C VAL A 425 3.98 -5.30 -14.56
N CYS A 426 4.27 -6.59 -14.49
CA CYS A 426 3.64 -7.53 -13.54
C CYS A 426 4.59 -8.00 -12.42
N LEU A 427 5.80 -7.44 -12.31
CA LEU A 427 6.80 -7.94 -11.35
C LEU A 427 7.47 -6.90 -10.46
N ALA A 428 7.33 -5.62 -10.75
CA ALA A 428 7.87 -4.62 -9.85
C ALA A 428 6.87 -4.40 -8.72
N LEU A 429 7.18 -4.97 -7.55
CA LEU A 429 6.45 -4.74 -6.30
C LEU A 429 6.38 -3.24 -5.93
N THR A 430 7.28 -2.44 -6.52
CA THR A 430 7.55 -1.05 -6.17
C THR A 430 7.38 -0.12 -7.37
N PRO A 431 6.16 0.42 -7.62
CA PRO A 431 5.94 1.38 -8.71
C PRO A 431 6.77 2.64 -8.60
N TRP A 432 7.03 3.25 -9.74
CA TRP A 432 7.80 4.48 -9.90
C TRP A 432 7.14 5.70 -9.23
N ALA A 433 5.83 5.67 -9.03
CA ALA A 433 5.04 6.78 -8.48
C ALA A 433 5.16 6.90 -6.95
N LYS A 434 6.21 7.60 -6.48
CA LYS A 434 6.47 7.85 -5.05
C LYS A 434 6.32 9.30 -4.65
N LEU A 435 6.36 10.23 -5.61
CA LEU A 435 6.15 11.65 -5.40
C LEU A 435 4.76 11.91 -4.82
N GLN A 436 3.70 11.43 -5.49
CA GLN A 436 2.33 11.62 -5.02
C GLN A 436 2.07 10.94 -3.67
N LEU A 437 2.69 9.78 -3.43
CA LEU A 437 2.55 9.05 -2.16
C LEU A 437 3.09 9.86 -0.98
N GLY A 438 4.31 10.41 -1.09
CA GLY A 438 4.85 11.30 -0.06
C GLY A 438 4.03 12.59 0.12
N ALA A 439 3.45 13.12 -0.96
CA ALA A 439 2.53 14.26 -0.90
C ALA A 439 1.26 13.96 -0.08
N ARG A 440 0.67 12.78 -0.28
CA ARG A 440 -0.52 12.32 0.48
C ARG A 440 -0.20 12.14 1.96
N MET A 441 0.96 11.54 2.26
CA MET A 441 1.43 11.41 3.64
C MET A 441 1.66 12.77 4.30
N CYS A 442 2.20 13.74 3.57
CA CYS A 442 2.36 15.11 4.05
C CYS A 442 1.01 15.78 4.34
N LEU A 443 0.03 15.63 3.45
CA LEU A 443 -1.32 16.15 3.65
C LEU A 443 -1.94 15.59 4.94
N ILE A 444 -1.90 14.27 5.12
CA ILE A 444 -2.42 13.62 6.33
C ILE A 444 -1.67 14.04 7.59
N ALA A 445 -0.33 14.14 7.52
CA ALA A 445 0.48 14.60 8.64
C ALA A 445 0.05 16.00 9.11
N ARG A 446 -0.22 16.91 8.18
CA ARG A 446 -0.68 18.27 8.51
C ARG A 446 -2.03 18.26 9.20
N GLY A 447 -2.99 17.47 8.70
CA GLY A 447 -4.29 17.27 9.35
C GLY A 447 -4.15 16.72 10.77
N LEU A 448 -3.35 15.65 10.94
CA LEU A 448 -3.09 15.05 12.26
C LEU A 448 -2.36 16.00 13.22
N CYS A 449 -1.51 16.89 12.68
CA CYS A 449 -0.83 17.93 13.45
C CYS A 449 -1.73 19.13 13.79
N GLY A 450 -3.01 19.11 13.43
CA GLY A 450 -4.00 20.11 13.83
C GLY A 450 -4.26 21.21 12.80
N GLU A 451 -3.83 21.05 11.54
CA GLU A 451 -4.20 22.01 10.50
C GLU A 451 -5.69 21.90 10.14
N GLU A 452 -6.45 22.98 10.35
CA GLU A 452 -7.90 23.00 10.15
C GLU A 452 -8.29 22.79 8.68
N GLY A 453 -9.31 21.95 8.46
CA GLY A 453 -9.88 21.71 7.13
C GLY A 453 -9.05 20.77 6.23
N ILE A 454 -7.98 20.18 6.77
CA ILE A 454 -7.17 19.16 6.09
C ILE A 454 -7.58 17.76 6.58
N SER A 455 -7.65 16.79 5.65
CA SER A 455 -7.96 15.41 6.02
C SER A 455 -6.88 14.77 6.89
N THR A 456 -7.32 14.00 7.87
CA THR A 456 -6.47 13.17 8.73
C THR A 456 -6.29 11.75 8.22
N SER A 457 -7.08 11.33 7.22
CA SER A 457 -6.98 10.02 6.56
C SER A 457 -7.69 10.06 5.21
N ALA A 458 -7.44 9.07 4.35
CA ALA A 458 -8.20 8.83 3.14
C ALA A 458 -9.73 8.79 3.43
N PRO A 459 -10.56 9.34 2.53
CA PRO A 459 -12.01 9.35 2.71
C PRO A 459 -12.62 7.95 2.85
N GLU A 460 -13.51 7.80 3.84
CA GLU A 460 -14.21 6.55 4.14
C GLU A 460 -15.74 6.73 4.05
N PRO A 461 -16.50 5.66 3.72
CA PRO A 461 -17.95 5.68 3.87
C PRO A 461 -18.34 5.73 5.35
N VAL A 462 -19.22 6.67 5.72
CA VAL A 462 -19.68 6.87 7.11
C VAL A 462 -21.06 6.23 7.33
N SER A 463 -21.93 6.28 6.32
CA SER A 463 -23.26 5.69 6.43
C SER A 463 -23.82 5.38 5.05
N LEU A 464 -24.59 4.30 4.97
CA LEU A 464 -25.26 3.86 3.76
C LEU A 464 -26.77 3.79 4.03
N GLU A 465 -27.57 4.32 3.11
CA GLU A 465 -29.03 4.32 3.17
C GLU A 465 -29.58 3.75 1.85
N GLN A 466 -30.51 2.80 1.95
CA GLN A 466 -31.22 2.29 0.78
C GLN A 466 -32.45 3.16 0.49
N VAL A 467 -32.50 3.77 -0.69
CA VAL A 467 -33.59 4.63 -1.15
C VAL A 467 -34.22 4.00 -2.40
N GLY A 468 -35.26 3.19 -2.20
CA GLY A 468 -35.83 2.37 -3.27
C GLY A 468 -34.83 1.32 -3.74
N ASN A 469 -34.55 1.28 -5.05
CA ASN A 469 -33.57 0.38 -5.66
C ASN A 469 -32.15 0.95 -5.73
N LYS A 470 -31.82 1.95 -4.89
CA LYS A 470 -30.55 2.67 -4.94
C LYS A 470 -29.91 2.77 -3.56
N TRP A 471 -28.58 2.84 -3.56
CA TRP A 471 -27.80 3.12 -2.37
C TRP A 471 -27.36 4.58 -2.35
N MET A 472 -27.53 5.22 -1.19
CA MET A 472 -27.06 6.57 -0.90
C MET A 472 -25.95 6.48 0.14
N ILE A 473 -24.78 7.05 -0.17
CA ILE A 473 -23.57 6.91 0.64
C ILE A 473 -23.12 8.30 1.10
N ASN A 474 -22.93 8.45 2.42
CA ASN A 474 -22.23 9.58 3.01
C ASN A 474 -20.77 9.20 3.29
N PHE A 475 -19.87 10.18 3.16
CA PHE A 475 -18.45 10.01 3.41
C PHE A 475 -17.98 10.88 4.58
N THR A 476 -16.73 10.71 4.99
CA THR A 476 -16.10 11.51 6.05
C THR A 476 -16.23 13.00 5.77
N SER A 477 -16.39 13.80 6.84
CA SER A 477 -16.66 15.23 6.74
C SER A 477 -15.56 15.99 6.00
N THR A 478 -14.29 15.60 6.21
CA THR A 478 -13.14 16.22 5.54
C THR A 478 -13.18 15.99 4.03
N ALA A 479 -13.69 14.84 3.56
CA ALA A 479 -13.81 14.53 2.14
C ALA A 479 -14.83 15.43 1.41
N VAL A 480 -15.83 15.94 2.13
CA VAL A 480 -16.92 16.76 1.56
C VAL A 480 -16.74 18.26 1.81
N GLN A 481 -15.83 18.66 2.70
CA GLN A 481 -15.59 20.05 3.05
C GLN A 481 -14.89 20.82 1.91
N GLY A 482 -15.24 22.10 1.74
CA GLY A 482 -14.65 22.97 0.72
C GLY A 482 -15.24 22.71 -0.68
N GLY A 483 -14.66 21.76 -1.41
CA GLY A 483 -15.00 21.47 -2.81
C GLY A 483 -15.93 20.27 -3.05
N GLY A 484 -16.21 19.49 -2.01
CA GLY A 484 -16.97 18.25 -2.12
C GLY A 484 -16.23 17.09 -2.81
N LEU A 485 -16.89 15.94 -2.85
CA LEU A 485 -16.49 14.76 -3.61
C LEU A 485 -16.38 15.10 -5.10
N ARG A 486 -15.38 14.52 -5.76
CA ARG A 486 -15.07 14.81 -7.16
C ARG A 486 -14.50 13.59 -7.89
N MET A 487 -14.43 13.73 -9.21
CA MET A 487 -13.72 12.83 -10.12
C MET A 487 -12.46 13.55 -10.64
N PRO A 488 -11.49 12.82 -11.21
CA PRO A 488 -10.37 13.41 -11.92
C PRO A 488 -10.83 14.36 -13.03
N ALA A 489 -10.00 15.37 -13.32
CA ALA A 489 -10.32 16.36 -14.34
C ALA A 489 -10.45 15.71 -15.73
N GLY A 490 -11.54 16.00 -16.42
CA GLY A 490 -11.84 15.44 -17.74
C GLY A 490 -12.70 14.17 -17.72
N GLU A 491 -12.91 13.55 -16.56
CA GLU A 491 -13.82 12.42 -16.43
C GLU A 491 -15.27 12.87 -16.27
N THR A 492 -16.20 12.16 -16.92
CA THR A 492 -17.63 12.48 -16.95
C THR A 492 -18.52 11.45 -16.26
N GLU A 493 -17.96 10.31 -15.86
CA GLU A 493 -18.69 9.17 -15.30
C GLU A 493 -18.01 8.67 -14.02
N LEU A 494 -18.81 8.49 -12.97
CA LEU A 494 -18.34 7.93 -11.70
C LEU A 494 -18.35 6.40 -11.77
N ARG A 495 -17.20 5.80 -11.47
CA ARG A 495 -16.88 4.39 -11.72
C ARG A 495 -16.35 3.70 -10.45
N GLY A 496 -16.18 2.38 -10.53
CA GLY A 496 -15.63 1.55 -9.45
C GLY A 496 -16.66 0.99 -8.48
N PHE A 497 -17.95 1.31 -8.63
CA PHE A 497 -19.02 0.71 -7.83
C PHE A 497 -19.55 -0.57 -8.48
N SER A 498 -19.87 -1.55 -7.65
CA SER A 498 -20.64 -2.73 -8.03
C SER A 498 -21.74 -3.02 -7.00
N VAL A 499 -22.87 -3.57 -7.44
CA VAL A 499 -23.99 -3.96 -6.56
C VAL A 499 -24.42 -5.39 -6.85
N CYS A 500 -25.05 -6.05 -5.88
CA CYS A 500 -25.64 -7.37 -6.08
C CYS A 500 -27.09 -7.42 -5.59
N GLY A 501 -27.86 -8.38 -6.10
CA GLY A 501 -29.13 -8.81 -5.51
C GLY A 501 -28.94 -9.99 -4.56
N LYS A 502 -30.01 -10.78 -4.36
CA LYS A 502 -30.03 -11.95 -3.47
C LYS A 502 -29.05 -13.06 -3.85
N ASN A 503 -28.71 -13.16 -5.13
CA ASN A 503 -27.72 -14.11 -5.63
C ASN A 503 -26.27 -13.82 -5.22
N ARG A 504 -25.98 -12.67 -4.59
CA ARG A 504 -24.64 -12.23 -4.19
C ARG A 504 -23.61 -12.18 -5.33
N VAL A 505 -24.09 -11.95 -6.56
CA VAL A 505 -23.24 -11.69 -7.73
C VAL A 505 -23.12 -10.19 -7.95
N PHE A 506 -21.93 -9.65 -7.73
CA PHE A 506 -21.63 -8.23 -7.89
C PHE A 506 -21.37 -7.86 -9.34
N VAL A 507 -22.11 -6.83 -9.78
CA VAL A 507 -22.09 -6.33 -11.16
C VAL A 507 -21.75 -4.84 -11.16
N PRO A 508 -21.01 -4.34 -12.16
CA PRO A 508 -20.71 -2.91 -12.27
C PRO A 508 -21.98 -2.06 -12.20
N ALA A 509 -21.99 -1.05 -11.33
CA ALA A 509 -23.14 -0.21 -11.06
C ALA A 509 -22.94 1.21 -11.61
N LYS A 510 -24.05 1.87 -11.94
CA LYS A 510 -24.05 3.31 -12.25
C LYS A 510 -23.96 4.10 -10.94
N ALA A 511 -23.20 5.18 -10.96
CA ALA A 511 -23.06 6.06 -9.79
C ALA A 511 -23.12 7.54 -10.16
N ARG A 512 -23.55 8.39 -9.23
CA ARG A 512 -23.56 9.86 -9.37
C ARG A 512 -23.24 10.55 -8.05
N ILE A 513 -22.39 11.58 -8.13
CA ILE A 513 -22.15 12.50 -7.01
C ILE A 513 -23.32 13.49 -6.92
N LEU A 514 -23.95 13.58 -5.75
CA LEU A 514 -25.06 14.49 -5.47
C LEU A 514 -24.56 15.69 -4.68
N TYR A 515 -24.59 16.87 -5.30
CA TYR A 515 -24.21 18.17 -4.71
C TYR A 515 -22.82 18.17 -4.04
N GLY A 516 -21.91 17.29 -4.47
CA GLY A 516 -20.57 17.16 -3.90
C GLY A 516 -20.51 16.51 -2.50
N VAL A 517 -21.62 16.00 -1.95
CA VAL A 517 -21.67 15.54 -0.55
C VAL A 517 -22.03 14.08 -0.38
N ARG A 518 -22.70 13.48 -1.37
CA ARG A 518 -23.16 12.09 -1.32
C ARG A 518 -22.94 11.40 -2.65
N VAL A 519 -22.93 10.08 -2.64
CA VAL A 519 -22.94 9.26 -3.86
C VAL A 519 -24.21 8.42 -3.90
N LEU A 520 -24.89 8.44 -5.04
CA LEU A 520 -26.03 7.58 -5.36
C LEU A 520 -25.55 6.46 -6.30
N VAL A 521 -25.80 5.20 -5.95
CA VAL A 521 -25.37 4.01 -6.70
C VAL A 521 -26.57 3.13 -7.03
N TRP A 522 -26.66 2.61 -8.26
CA TRP A 522 -27.74 1.72 -8.70
C TRP A 522 -27.37 0.88 -9.91
N HIS A 523 -28.12 -0.20 -10.15
CA HIS A 523 -28.08 -0.98 -11.40
C HIS A 523 -29.48 -1.07 -12.00
N GLU A 524 -29.60 -1.06 -13.34
CA GLU A 524 -30.91 -1.00 -14.01
C GLU A 524 -31.69 -2.32 -13.95
N GLU A 525 -31.00 -3.46 -13.86
CA GLU A 525 -31.62 -4.79 -13.78
C GLU A 525 -31.77 -5.32 -12.33
N ILE A 526 -31.43 -4.53 -11.30
CA ILE A 526 -31.50 -4.94 -9.89
C ILE A 526 -32.49 -4.05 -9.14
N ASP A 527 -33.70 -4.56 -8.91
CA ASP A 527 -34.77 -3.83 -8.19
C ASP A 527 -34.59 -3.85 -6.67
N GLU A 528 -34.05 -4.95 -6.13
CA GLU A 528 -33.81 -5.16 -4.70
C GLU A 528 -32.29 -5.36 -4.48
N PRO A 529 -31.49 -4.29 -4.45
CA PRO A 529 -30.06 -4.43 -4.18
C PRO A 529 -29.85 -4.83 -2.71
N GLU A 530 -29.05 -5.87 -2.50
CA GLU A 530 -28.75 -6.42 -1.17
C GLU A 530 -27.42 -5.91 -0.62
N SER A 531 -26.43 -5.73 -1.50
CA SER A 531 -25.11 -5.27 -1.10
C SER A 531 -24.44 -4.41 -2.17
N LEU A 532 -23.35 -3.73 -1.78
CA LEU A 532 -22.56 -2.88 -2.65
C LEU A 532 -21.07 -2.93 -2.28
N VAL A 533 -20.22 -2.75 -3.29
CA VAL A 533 -18.77 -2.55 -3.12
C VAL A 533 -18.29 -1.36 -3.93
N TYR A 534 -17.17 -0.79 -3.50
CA TYR A 534 -16.42 0.21 -4.23
C TYR A 534 -14.96 -0.20 -4.27
N GLY A 535 -14.39 -0.28 -5.48
CA GLY A 535 -12.96 -0.47 -5.68
C GLY A 535 -12.38 -1.78 -5.14
N PHE A 536 -13.23 -2.78 -4.87
CA PHE A 536 -12.86 -4.04 -4.23
C PHE A 536 -12.28 -5.02 -5.26
N ASP A 537 -11.05 -4.76 -5.69
CA ASP A 537 -10.30 -5.55 -6.67
C ASP A 537 -8.80 -5.45 -6.33
N ASN A 538 -8.03 -6.47 -6.69
CA ASN A 538 -6.57 -6.43 -6.61
C ASN A 538 -5.99 -5.34 -7.55
N PHE A 539 -6.62 -5.07 -8.69
CA PHE A 539 -6.18 -4.06 -9.66
C PHE A 539 -7.24 -2.97 -9.88
N ASN A 540 -7.47 -2.17 -8.85
CA ASN A 540 -8.49 -1.13 -8.85
C ASN A 540 -8.10 0.17 -9.59
N SER A 541 -7.69 0.06 -10.87
CA SER A 541 -7.38 1.24 -11.71
C SER A 541 -8.61 1.95 -12.27
N TYR A 542 -9.80 1.34 -12.15
CA TYR A 542 -11.05 1.84 -12.73
C TYR A 542 -11.83 2.78 -11.80
N ALA A 543 -11.61 2.69 -10.48
CA ALA A 543 -12.30 3.54 -9.52
C ALA A 543 -11.73 4.96 -9.50
N ASN A 544 -12.62 5.95 -9.46
CA ASN A 544 -12.27 7.35 -9.70
C ASN A 544 -12.96 8.34 -8.74
N LEU A 545 -13.36 7.92 -7.54
CA LEU A 545 -13.94 8.80 -6.53
C LEU A 545 -12.88 9.38 -5.60
N TYR A 546 -12.87 10.71 -5.46
CA TYR A 546 -11.92 11.45 -4.63
C TYR A 546 -12.65 12.39 -3.68
N GLY A 547 -12.02 12.64 -2.53
CA GLY A 547 -12.34 13.75 -1.65
C GLY A 547 -11.97 15.11 -2.27
N SER A 548 -12.45 16.17 -1.62
CA SER A 548 -12.17 17.57 -2.00
C SER A 548 -10.68 17.91 -1.99
N ASP A 549 -9.90 17.26 -1.13
CA ASP A 549 -8.45 17.37 -0.98
C ASP A 549 -7.65 16.57 -2.02
N GLY A 550 -8.31 15.73 -2.81
CA GLY A 550 -7.67 14.89 -3.83
C GLY A 550 -7.14 13.56 -3.30
N LEU A 551 -7.54 13.14 -2.10
CA LEU A 551 -7.35 11.77 -1.64
C LEU A 551 -8.41 10.85 -2.28
N PRO A 552 -8.01 9.72 -2.88
CA PRO A 552 -8.95 8.69 -3.32
C PRO A 552 -9.68 8.08 -2.14
N VAL A 553 -10.97 7.82 -2.30
CA VAL A 553 -11.80 7.09 -1.32
C VAL A 553 -11.28 5.68 -1.13
N VAL A 554 -11.21 5.17 0.10
CA VAL A 554 -10.78 3.80 0.37
C VAL A 554 -11.67 2.77 -0.35
N PRO A 555 -11.14 1.64 -0.85
CA PRO A 555 -11.97 0.51 -1.23
C PRO A 555 -12.77 -0.03 -0.04
N PHE A 556 -14.01 -0.47 -0.27
CA PHE A 556 -14.86 -1.04 0.79
C PHE A 556 -15.97 -1.95 0.24
N ARG A 557 -16.51 -2.79 1.12
CA ARG A 557 -17.77 -3.52 0.92
C ARG A 557 -18.76 -3.25 2.04
N LEU A 558 -20.05 -3.39 1.74
CA LEU A 558 -21.12 -3.21 2.72
C LEU A 558 -21.12 -4.33 3.77
N ASP A 559 -20.79 -5.56 3.38
CA ASP A 559 -20.80 -6.73 4.26
C ASP A 559 -19.78 -7.81 3.84
N LEU A 560 -19.58 -8.79 4.73
CA LEU A 560 -18.60 -9.86 4.57
C LEU A 560 -19.24 -11.16 4.05
N GLU A 561 -20.48 -11.14 3.56
CA GLU A 561 -21.14 -12.35 3.07
C GLU A 561 -20.44 -12.88 1.82
N GLU A 562 -20.41 -14.20 1.69
CA GLU A 562 -19.74 -14.85 0.58
C GLU A 562 -20.39 -14.44 -0.74
N SER A 563 -19.58 -13.94 -1.66
CA SER A 563 -20.06 -13.23 -2.84
C SER A 563 -19.15 -13.47 -4.03
N LEU A 564 -19.73 -13.42 -5.23
CA LEU A 564 -19.02 -13.50 -6.49
C LEU A 564 -18.86 -12.10 -7.07
N PHE A 565 -17.63 -11.65 -7.29
CA PHE A 565 -17.38 -10.39 -8.00
C PHE A 565 -17.06 -10.65 -9.46
N LEU A 566 -17.81 -10.03 -10.36
CA LEU A 566 -17.51 -10.14 -11.78
C LEU A 566 -16.40 -9.14 -12.11
N SER A 567 -15.25 -9.66 -12.57
CA SER A 567 -14.15 -8.80 -12.99
C SER A 567 -14.63 -7.83 -14.07
N PRO A 568 -14.18 -6.56 -14.02
CA PRO A 568 -14.39 -5.63 -15.12
C PRO A 568 -13.90 -6.23 -16.44
N THR A 569 -14.59 -5.94 -17.54
CA THR A 569 -14.21 -6.39 -18.88
C THR A 569 -13.77 -5.19 -19.73
N PRO A 570 -12.65 -4.51 -19.41
CA PRO A 570 -12.24 -3.30 -20.11
C PRO A 570 -12.02 -3.53 -21.61
N TRP A 571 -11.61 -4.73 -22.00
CA TRP A 571 -11.51 -5.18 -23.40
C TRP A 571 -12.84 -5.21 -24.17
N ALA A 572 -13.95 -5.23 -23.44
CA ALA A 572 -15.29 -5.22 -23.98
C ALA A 572 -15.77 -3.78 -24.25
N ASP A 573 -15.17 -2.76 -23.61
CA ASP A 573 -15.39 -1.35 -23.95
C ASP A 573 -14.36 -0.89 -25.00
N MET A 574 -14.76 -0.93 -26.27
CA MET A 574 -13.86 -0.57 -27.38
C MET A 574 -13.62 0.94 -27.49
N ASN A 575 -14.31 1.74 -26.68
CA ASN A 575 -14.08 3.18 -26.58
C ASN A 575 -12.98 3.51 -25.55
N SER A 576 -12.60 2.55 -24.70
CA SER A 576 -11.70 2.74 -23.56
C SER A 576 -10.58 1.67 -23.47
N LEU A 577 -10.09 1.18 -24.61
CA LEU A 577 -9.04 0.15 -24.70
C LEU A 577 -7.64 0.60 -24.21
N GLU A 578 -7.47 1.87 -23.82
CA GLU A 578 -6.19 2.47 -23.42
C GLU A 578 -5.66 1.99 -22.05
N HIS A 579 -6.43 1.22 -21.30
CA HIS A 579 -6.16 1.04 -19.86
C HIS A 579 -5.70 -0.35 -19.41
N PHE A 580 -5.69 -1.40 -20.25
CA PHE A 580 -5.40 -2.75 -19.71
C PHE A 580 -4.93 -3.76 -20.76
N VAL A 581 -3.65 -4.17 -20.72
CA VAL A 581 -3.22 -5.42 -21.40
C VAL A 581 -1.98 -6.08 -20.77
N TRP A 582 -2.08 -7.37 -20.47
CA TRP A 582 -0.96 -8.28 -20.14
C TRP A 582 -0.64 -9.17 -21.35
N LYS A 583 0.61 -9.61 -21.58
CA LYS A 583 0.99 -10.42 -22.77
C LYS A 583 1.27 -11.92 -22.52
N LYS A 584 0.97 -12.49 -21.34
CA LYS A 584 1.13 -13.95 -21.11
C LYS A 584 0.19 -14.49 -20.03
N SER A 585 -0.15 -15.78 -20.13
CA SER A 585 -0.90 -16.52 -19.08
C SER A 585 -0.11 -16.46 -17.76
N ILE A 586 -0.81 -16.25 -16.64
CA ILE A 586 -0.23 -16.29 -15.29
C ILE A 586 -0.40 -17.73 -14.78
N ASP A 587 0.23 -18.67 -15.47
CA ASP A 587 0.44 -20.00 -14.94
C ASP A 587 1.90 -20.03 -14.51
N GLU A 588 2.14 -19.83 -13.20
CA GLU A 588 3.44 -19.81 -12.50
C GLU A 588 4.23 -18.48 -12.54
N ASP A 589 5.18 -18.34 -11.60
CA ASP A 589 6.16 -17.25 -11.43
C ASP A 589 7.13 -17.08 -12.65
N GLU A 590 6.77 -17.56 -13.83
CA GLU A 590 7.59 -17.48 -15.05
C GLU A 590 7.50 -16.09 -15.72
N LEU A 591 8.46 -15.26 -15.30
CA LEU A 591 9.19 -14.23 -16.05
C LEU A 591 8.43 -13.41 -17.14
N ARG A 592 8.10 -12.19 -16.72
CA ARG A 592 8.49 -10.89 -17.33
C ARG A 592 8.24 -10.72 -18.83
N VAL A 593 7.28 -9.86 -19.19
CA VAL A 593 7.17 -9.29 -20.55
C VAL A 593 7.72 -7.88 -20.53
N LYS A 594 8.71 -7.55 -21.37
CA LYS A 594 9.25 -6.19 -21.48
C LYS A 594 8.16 -5.22 -21.96
N LYS A 595 8.23 -3.94 -21.57
CA LYS A 595 7.30 -2.89 -22.04
C LYS A 595 7.23 -2.79 -23.57
N THR A 596 8.33 -3.09 -24.27
CA THR A 596 8.37 -3.16 -25.76
C THR A 596 7.53 -4.28 -26.35
N ASP A 597 7.21 -5.30 -25.56
CA ASP A 597 6.44 -6.44 -25.97
C ASP A 597 4.96 -6.29 -25.58
N TRP A 598 4.55 -5.17 -24.99
CA TRP A 598 3.15 -4.90 -24.69
C TRP A 598 2.29 -4.84 -25.96
N PRO A 599 1.08 -5.42 -25.97
CA PRO A 599 0.13 -5.18 -27.04
C PRO A 599 -0.21 -3.68 -27.09
N GLU A 600 -0.15 -3.05 -28.27
CA GLU A 600 -0.71 -1.72 -28.44
C GLU A 600 -2.25 -1.80 -28.28
N THR A 601 -2.95 -0.68 -28.11
CA THR A 601 -4.43 -0.66 -28.01
C THR A 601 -5.15 -1.38 -29.15
N GLU A 602 -4.49 -1.52 -30.31
CA GLU A 602 -4.99 -2.21 -31.50
C GLU A 602 -4.82 -3.74 -31.46
N ASP A 603 -4.03 -4.29 -30.51
CA ASP A 603 -3.62 -5.70 -30.44
C ASP A 603 -4.45 -6.54 -29.44
N LEU A 604 -5.32 -5.91 -28.64
CA LEU A 604 -6.28 -6.64 -27.76
C LEU A 604 -7.25 -7.51 -28.56
N TRP A 605 -7.53 -7.08 -29.78
CA TRP A 605 -8.40 -7.73 -30.75
C TRP A 605 -7.60 -8.09 -31.98
N GLN A 606 -7.67 -9.35 -32.40
CA GLN A 606 -6.91 -9.81 -33.56
C GLN A 606 -7.75 -10.59 -34.54
N VAL A 607 -7.26 -10.64 -35.78
CA VAL A 607 -7.77 -11.51 -36.83
C VAL A 607 -7.04 -12.85 -36.75
N TRP A 608 -7.71 -13.86 -36.24
CA TRP A 608 -7.19 -15.22 -36.08
C TRP A 608 -7.07 -15.95 -37.43
N ARG A 609 -8.00 -15.69 -38.35
CA ARG A 609 -8.06 -16.30 -39.69
C ARG A 609 -8.62 -15.31 -40.70
N GLY A 610 -8.17 -15.42 -41.95
CA GLY A 610 -8.64 -14.57 -43.05
C GLY A 610 -7.75 -13.35 -43.29
N ARG A 611 -8.28 -12.33 -43.97
CA ARG A 611 -7.56 -11.09 -44.29
C ARG A 611 -8.34 -9.91 -43.71
N GLY A 612 -7.93 -9.44 -42.54
CA GLY A 612 -8.44 -8.22 -41.95
C GLY A 612 -7.42 -7.56 -41.03
N ARG A 613 -7.69 -6.33 -40.65
CA ARG A 613 -6.87 -5.55 -39.73
C ARG A 613 -7.76 -4.68 -38.86
N PHE A 614 -7.43 -4.62 -37.58
CA PHE A 614 -8.02 -3.66 -36.66
C PHE A 614 -7.24 -2.34 -36.65
N SER A 615 -7.95 -1.26 -36.39
CA SER A 615 -7.38 0.07 -36.17
C SER A 615 -8.27 0.85 -35.21
N ALA A 616 -7.69 1.75 -34.42
CA ALA A 616 -8.46 2.64 -33.57
C ALA A 616 -9.16 3.73 -34.41
N LEU A 617 -10.43 4.00 -34.12
CA LEU A 617 -11.15 5.14 -34.68
C LEU A 617 -10.62 6.42 -34.01
N GLN A 618 -9.78 7.18 -34.71
CA GLN A 618 -9.34 8.50 -34.25
C GLN A 618 -10.38 9.57 -34.62
N SER A 619 -10.93 10.28 -33.61
CA SER A 619 -11.78 11.45 -33.87
C SER A 619 -11.00 12.77 -33.75
N ARG A 620 -11.43 13.78 -34.50
CA ARG A 620 -11.07 15.19 -34.33
C ARG A 620 -12.30 15.92 -33.78
N GLY A 621 -12.31 16.36 -32.52
CA GLY A 621 -13.41 17.16 -31.96
C GLY A 621 -13.64 16.96 -30.45
N VAL A 622 -14.62 17.72 -29.92
CA VAL A 622 -15.00 17.77 -28.48
C VAL A 622 -15.94 16.62 -28.08
N ASP A 623 -16.66 16.03 -29.03
CA ASP A 623 -17.44 14.79 -28.83
C ASP A 623 -16.60 13.61 -29.33
N SER A 624 -15.81 13.02 -28.43
CA SER A 624 -14.83 11.99 -28.74
C SER A 624 -15.47 10.62 -28.93
N TRP A 625 -15.67 10.18 -30.18
CA TRP A 625 -15.92 8.77 -30.48
C TRP A 625 -14.59 8.06 -30.70
N LYS A 626 -14.12 7.30 -29.70
CA LYS A 626 -13.09 6.25 -29.90
C LYS A 626 -13.85 4.94 -30.09
N GLY A 627 -13.40 4.05 -30.97
CA GLY A 627 -14.04 2.76 -31.26
C GLY A 627 -13.09 1.88 -32.06
N LEU A 628 -13.43 0.60 -32.25
CA LEU A 628 -12.55 -0.35 -32.94
C LEU A 628 -13.04 -0.59 -34.37
N VAL A 629 -12.20 -0.29 -35.37
CA VAL A 629 -12.55 -0.48 -36.80
C VAL A 629 -11.88 -1.73 -37.34
N LEU A 630 -12.67 -2.66 -37.88
CA LEU A 630 -12.18 -3.81 -38.64
C LEU A 630 -12.30 -3.53 -40.13
N GLU A 631 -11.17 -3.48 -40.83
CA GLU A 631 -11.13 -3.51 -42.30
C GLU A 631 -10.77 -4.91 -42.79
N TYR A 632 -11.50 -5.44 -43.78
CA TYR A 632 -11.30 -6.82 -44.25
C TYR A 632 -11.45 -6.99 -45.76
N ARG A 633 -10.94 -8.14 -46.26
CA ARG A 633 -11.04 -8.55 -47.66
C ARG A 633 -11.40 -10.03 -47.82
N ASN A 634 -12.31 -10.33 -48.73
CA ASN A 634 -12.77 -11.66 -49.15
C ASN A 634 -13.22 -12.55 -47.99
N ALA A 635 -14.11 -12.04 -47.14
CA ALA A 635 -14.59 -12.76 -45.95
C ALA A 635 -15.32 -14.08 -46.28
N ASP A 636 -15.92 -14.19 -47.47
CA ASP A 636 -16.61 -15.39 -47.94
C ASP A 636 -15.67 -16.46 -48.54
N ASP A 637 -14.66 -16.07 -49.32
CA ASP A 637 -13.70 -17.03 -49.91
C ASP A 637 -12.69 -17.53 -48.87
N ARG A 638 -12.37 -16.68 -47.89
CA ARG A 638 -11.50 -17.00 -46.75
C ARG A 638 -12.20 -16.57 -45.49
N VAL A 639 -12.74 -17.56 -44.77
CA VAL A 639 -13.42 -17.37 -43.49
C VAL A 639 -12.63 -16.40 -42.61
N LEU A 640 -13.23 -15.22 -42.37
CA LEU A 640 -12.67 -14.21 -41.50
C LEU A 640 -13.10 -14.50 -40.07
N GLU A 641 -12.16 -14.86 -39.20
CA GLU A 641 -12.38 -15.09 -37.78
C GLU A 641 -11.54 -14.10 -36.98
N PHE A 642 -12.15 -13.37 -36.07
CA PHE A 642 -11.51 -12.35 -35.25
C PHE A 642 -12.09 -12.34 -33.84
N GLY A 643 -11.40 -11.72 -32.87
CA GLY A 643 -11.92 -11.62 -31.52
C GLY A 643 -10.86 -11.15 -30.52
N PRO A 644 -11.27 -10.92 -29.26
CA PRO A 644 -10.34 -10.56 -28.19
C PRO A 644 -9.39 -11.71 -27.85
N TYR A 645 -8.17 -11.39 -27.44
CA TYR A 645 -7.26 -12.37 -26.85
C TYR A 645 -7.55 -12.52 -25.34
N LEU A 646 -8.37 -13.50 -24.96
CA LEU A 646 -8.90 -13.59 -23.58
C LEU A 646 -7.84 -13.72 -22.48
N ASN A 647 -6.69 -14.35 -22.75
CA ASN A 647 -5.58 -14.42 -21.79
C ASN A 647 -4.92 -13.06 -21.51
N TYR A 648 -5.13 -12.06 -22.39
CA TYR A 648 -4.59 -10.70 -22.27
C TYR A 648 -5.66 -9.71 -21.83
N ALA A 649 -6.89 -9.98 -22.27
CA ALA A 649 -8.07 -9.19 -22.04
C ALA A 649 -8.70 -9.45 -20.65
N SER A 650 -8.60 -10.67 -20.12
CA SER A 650 -9.04 -10.98 -18.76
C SER A 650 -7.96 -10.63 -17.74
N ALA A 651 -8.35 -10.02 -16.60
CA ALA A 651 -7.46 -9.85 -15.46
C ALA A 651 -7.06 -11.21 -14.83
N TYR A 652 -7.93 -12.21 -14.95
CA TYR A 652 -7.75 -13.57 -14.44
C TYR A 652 -8.29 -14.56 -15.49
N PRO A 653 -7.47 -15.08 -16.41
CA PRO A 653 -7.90 -16.16 -17.29
C PRO A 653 -8.05 -17.47 -16.49
N PRO A 654 -8.97 -18.36 -16.89
CA PRO A 654 -9.92 -18.24 -17.99
C PRO A 654 -11.14 -17.34 -17.64
N LEU A 655 -11.79 -16.79 -18.66
CA LEU A 655 -12.93 -15.88 -18.50
C LEU A 655 -14.16 -16.64 -17.96
N ASN A 656 -14.75 -16.14 -16.87
CA ASN A 656 -16.03 -16.65 -16.38
C ASN A 656 -17.21 -15.85 -16.95
N LEU A 657 -18.02 -16.52 -17.78
CA LEU A 657 -19.28 -16.03 -18.34
C LEU A 657 -20.54 -16.72 -17.77
N GLU A 658 -20.39 -17.67 -16.84
CA GLU A 658 -21.48 -18.40 -16.18
C GLU A 658 -22.56 -17.48 -15.58
N PRO A 659 -22.19 -16.35 -14.92
CA PRO A 659 -23.17 -15.48 -14.28
C PRO A 659 -24.09 -14.74 -15.27
N TYR A 660 -23.67 -14.57 -16.52
CA TYR A 660 -24.40 -13.82 -17.53
C TYR A 660 -25.28 -14.74 -18.38
N SER A 661 -26.55 -14.39 -18.60
CA SER A 661 -27.41 -15.10 -19.56
C SER A 661 -27.38 -14.49 -20.96
N ARG A 662 -26.90 -13.26 -21.13
CA ARG A 662 -26.93 -12.52 -22.39
C ARG A 662 -25.62 -11.82 -22.67
N MET A 663 -25.22 -11.82 -23.94
CA MET A 663 -24.14 -11.00 -24.47
C MET A 663 -24.67 -10.14 -25.61
N ASN A 664 -24.44 -8.83 -25.54
CA ASN A 664 -24.80 -7.87 -26.57
C ASN A 664 -23.55 -7.26 -27.19
N MET A 665 -23.51 -7.13 -28.51
CA MET A 665 -22.47 -6.36 -29.21
C MET A 665 -23.09 -5.18 -29.93
N THR A 666 -22.58 -3.99 -29.64
CA THR A 666 -22.98 -2.74 -30.30
C THR A 666 -21.98 -2.44 -31.42
N LEU A 667 -22.48 -2.31 -32.65
CA LEU A 667 -21.66 -2.00 -33.81
C LEU A 667 -22.37 -1.12 -34.84
N TYR A 668 -21.59 -0.46 -35.69
CA TYR A 668 -22.02 0.28 -36.86
C TYR A 668 -21.47 -0.35 -38.14
N ASN A 669 -22.33 -0.46 -39.16
CA ASN A 669 -21.99 -1.04 -40.45
C ASN A 669 -21.88 0.05 -41.53
N PRO A 670 -20.67 0.59 -41.80
CA PRO A 670 -20.48 1.66 -42.78
C PRO A 670 -20.65 1.22 -44.24
N ASP A 671 -20.68 -0.08 -44.52
CA ASP A 671 -20.72 -0.59 -45.90
C ASP A 671 -22.13 -0.67 -46.48
N HIS A 672 -23.17 -0.44 -45.68
CA HIS A 672 -24.56 -0.47 -46.12
C HIS A 672 -24.93 -1.74 -46.91
N ARG A 673 -24.51 -2.89 -46.37
CA ARG A 673 -24.84 -4.21 -46.91
C ARG A 673 -25.07 -5.20 -45.79
N GLU A 674 -25.98 -6.15 -46.02
CA GLU A 674 -26.24 -7.21 -45.07
C GLU A 674 -24.99 -8.08 -44.86
N LYS A 675 -24.63 -8.29 -43.60
CA LYS A 675 -23.53 -9.17 -43.19
C LYS A 675 -24.04 -10.15 -42.15
N ARG A 676 -23.35 -11.29 -42.02
CA ARG A 676 -23.68 -12.29 -40.99
C ARG A 676 -22.51 -12.48 -40.05
N LEU A 677 -22.80 -12.42 -38.76
CA LEU A 677 -21.82 -12.60 -37.70
C LEU A 677 -22.17 -13.83 -36.86
N ILE A 678 -21.20 -14.72 -36.68
CA ILE A 678 -21.35 -15.97 -35.93
C ILE A 678 -20.42 -15.93 -34.73
N LEU A 679 -20.98 -16.06 -33.53
CA LEU A 679 -20.19 -16.18 -32.29
C LEU A 679 -19.65 -17.61 -32.16
N LYS A 680 -18.36 -17.73 -31.85
CA LYS A 680 -17.69 -18.98 -31.51
C LYS A 680 -17.02 -18.87 -30.15
N ILE A 681 -17.18 -19.91 -29.33
CA ILE A 681 -16.64 -19.96 -27.98
C ILE A 681 -15.92 -21.31 -27.78
N GLU A 682 -14.79 -21.29 -27.08
CA GLU A 682 -14.02 -22.48 -26.68
C GLU A 682 -13.74 -22.43 -25.17
N ASP A 683 -13.98 -23.54 -24.47
CA ASP A 683 -13.63 -23.69 -23.05
C ASP A 683 -12.25 -24.35 -22.86
N ALA A 684 -11.75 -24.33 -21.62
CA ALA A 684 -10.45 -24.90 -21.25
C ALA A 684 -10.30 -26.41 -21.54
N ASN A 685 -11.41 -27.13 -21.72
CA ASN A 685 -11.41 -28.54 -22.10
C ASN A 685 -11.35 -28.74 -23.64
N GLY A 686 -11.31 -27.66 -24.41
CA GLY A 686 -11.30 -27.67 -25.87
C GLY A 686 -12.68 -27.90 -26.50
N VAL A 687 -13.77 -27.83 -25.72
CA VAL A 687 -15.14 -27.94 -26.25
C VAL A 687 -15.50 -26.64 -26.96
N LYS A 688 -16.04 -26.75 -28.17
CA LYS A 688 -16.35 -25.60 -29.03
C LYS A 688 -17.85 -25.45 -29.23
N TYR A 689 -18.32 -24.22 -29.18
CA TYR A 689 -19.70 -23.85 -29.50
C TYR A 689 -19.72 -22.83 -30.63
N GLU A 690 -20.70 -22.97 -31.54
CA GLU A 690 -20.97 -22.05 -32.64
C GLU A 690 -22.44 -21.62 -32.59
N ALA A 691 -22.67 -20.32 -32.41
CA ALA A 691 -24.01 -19.76 -32.29
C ALA A 691 -24.72 -19.68 -33.65
N SER A 692 -26.04 -19.52 -33.63
CA SER A 692 -26.78 -19.16 -34.85
C SER A 692 -26.32 -17.80 -35.40
N PRO A 693 -26.22 -17.62 -36.74
CA PRO A 693 -25.77 -16.36 -37.33
C PRO A 693 -26.70 -15.20 -36.99
N GLN A 694 -26.13 -14.10 -36.48
CA GLN A 694 -26.81 -12.82 -36.32
C GLN A 694 -26.68 -12.00 -37.60
N ILE A 695 -27.76 -11.30 -37.98
CA ILE A 695 -27.81 -10.49 -39.20
C ILE A 695 -27.51 -9.03 -38.86
N ILE A 696 -26.44 -8.50 -39.44
CA ILE A 696 -26.16 -7.06 -39.45
C ILE A 696 -26.89 -6.48 -40.66
N LYS A 697 -27.88 -5.65 -40.40
CA LYS A 697 -28.74 -5.05 -41.43
C LYS A 697 -28.01 -3.93 -42.17
N ASP A 698 -28.52 -3.62 -43.34
CA ASP A 698 -28.25 -2.34 -44.01
C ASP A 698 -29.09 -1.24 -43.32
N ASP A 699 -28.50 -0.56 -42.33
CA ASP A 699 -29.17 0.49 -41.55
C ASP A 699 -28.17 1.58 -41.15
N PHE A 700 -28.58 2.85 -41.16
CA PHE A 700 -27.73 4.03 -40.90
C PHE A 700 -27.69 4.39 -39.41
N ARG A 701 -27.58 3.37 -38.55
CA ARG A 701 -27.50 3.52 -37.09
C ARG A 701 -26.79 2.35 -36.46
N ASP A 702 -26.45 2.53 -35.19
CA ASP A 702 -25.89 1.46 -34.37
C ASP A 702 -26.88 0.31 -34.21
N GLN A 703 -26.34 -0.90 -34.28
CA GLN A 703 -27.08 -2.15 -34.19
C GLN A 703 -26.57 -2.96 -33.00
N ASN A 704 -27.52 -3.51 -32.24
CA ASN A 704 -27.25 -4.37 -31.10
C ASN A 704 -27.50 -5.83 -31.50
N LEU A 705 -26.45 -6.63 -31.55
CA LEU A 705 -26.53 -8.07 -31.77
C LEU A 705 -26.60 -8.79 -30.42
N LEU A 706 -27.61 -9.62 -30.21
CA LEU A 706 -27.85 -10.33 -28.95
C LEU A 706 -27.58 -11.84 -29.11
N TRP A 707 -26.80 -12.41 -28.20
CA TRP A 707 -26.64 -13.85 -28.02
C TRP A 707 -27.12 -14.27 -26.63
N ARG A 708 -27.82 -15.40 -26.58
CA ARG A 708 -28.26 -16.08 -25.36
C ARG A 708 -27.17 -17.04 -24.90
N LEU A 709 -26.50 -16.69 -23.81
CA LEU A 709 -25.40 -17.45 -23.23
C LEU A 709 -25.89 -18.67 -22.43
N ASP A 710 -27.12 -18.65 -21.94
CA ASP A 710 -27.79 -19.77 -21.27
C ASP A 710 -28.08 -20.96 -22.19
N GLU A 711 -28.14 -20.74 -23.50
CA GLU A 711 -28.30 -21.80 -24.52
C GLU A 711 -26.98 -22.45 -24.95
N ILE A 712 -25.85 -22.00 -24.40
CA ILE A 712 -24.51 -22.42 -24.79
C ILE A 712 -24.09 -23.67 -24.01
N THR A 713 -23.55 -24.67 -24.72
CA THR A 713 -23.24 -25.99 -24.15
C THR A 713 -21.80 -26.16 -23.63
N VAL A 714 -20.95 -25.14 -23.75
CA VAL A 714 -19.56 -25.18 -23.22
C VAL A 714 -19.52 -24.84 -21.73
N ASN A 715 -18.42 -25.17 -21.05
CA ASN A 715 -18.20 -24.74 -19.68
C ASN A 715 -17.96 -23.22 -19.61
N ARG A 716 -19.03 -22.45 -19.34
CA ARG A 716 -19.01 -20.98 -19.28
C ARG A 716 -18.14 -20.42 -18.15
N ALA A 717 -17.75 -21.22 -17.16
CA ALA A 717 -16.85 -20.78 -16.09
C ALA A 717 -15.38 -20.75 -16.51
N GLN A 718 -15.02 -21.36 -17.65
CA GLN A 718 -13.64 -21.59 -18.07
C GLN A 718 -13.43 -21.28 -19.55
N ILE A 719 -13.91 -20.11 -20.01
CA ILE A 719 -13.79 -19.70 -21.41
C ILE A 719 -12.36 -19.24 -21.72
N VAL A 720 -11.72 -19.91 -22.68
CA VAL A 720 -10.35 -19.61 -23.12
C VAL A 720 -10.31 -18.91 -24.48
N LYS A 721 -11.39 -19.01 -25.28
CA LYS A 721 -11.50 -18.30 -26.56
C LYS A 721 -12.92 -17.79 -26.79
N LEU A 722 -13.01 -16.54 -27.23
CA LEU A 722 -14.22 -15.92 -27.74
C LEU A 722 -13.89 -15.26 -29.09
N SER A 723 -14.52 -15.71 -30.16
CA SER A 723 -14.28 -15.19 -31.52
C SER A 723 -15.56 -15.04 -32.31
N PHE A 724 -15.49 -14.24 -33.37
CA PHE A 724 -16.55 -13.92 -34.28
C PHE A 724 -16.11 -14.28 -35.70
N GLN A 725 -16.93 -15.06 -36.38
CA GLN A 725 -16.79 -15.32 -37.80
C GLN A 725 -17.71 -14.39 -38.58
N LEU A 726 -17.14 -13.65 -39.54
CA LEU A 726 -17.88 -12.77 -40.44
C LEU A 726 -18.03 -13.42 -41.82
N ASN A 727 -19.27 -13.45 -42.30
CA ASN A 727 -19.60 -13.79 -43.68
C ASN A 727 -20.19 -12.54 -44.36
N ASP A 728 -19.60 -12.14 -45.47
CA ASP A 728 -19.97 -10.97 -46.27
C ASP A 728 -19.78 -11.26 -47.75
N ARG A 729 -20.90 -11.24 -48.50
CA ARG A 729 -20.96 -11.44 -49.95
C ARG A 729 -20.44 -10.20 -50.68
N GLY A 730 -19.13 -9.98 -50.60
CA GLY A 730 -18.44 -8.82 -51.15
C GLY A 730 -16.96 -8.81 -50.79
N GLY A 731 -16.10 -8.54 -51.77
CA GLY A 731 -14.66 -8.75 -51.65
C GLY A 731 -13.91 -7.84 -50.65
N THR A 732 -14.46 -6.73 -50.17
CA THR A 732 -13.77 -5.83 -49.21
C THR A 732 -14.76 -5.01 -48.40
N GLY A 733 -14.58 -4.86 -47.09
CA GLY A 733 -15.50 -4.14 -46.21
C GLY A 733 -14.94 -3.64 -44.89
N LYS A 734 -15.80 -2.97 -44.11
CA LYS A 734 -15.53 -2.39 -42.79
C LYS A 734 -16.65 -2.63 -41.77
N LEU A 735 -16.29 -2.77 -40.50
CA LEU A 735 -17.21 -2.76 -39.36
C LEU A 735 -16.61 -1.92 -38.24
N ASN A 736 -17.44 -1.09 -37.59
CA ASN A 736 -17.03 -0.26 -36.46
C ASN A 736 -17.69 -0.81 -35.19
N PHE A 737 -16.90 -1.28 -34.23
CA PHE A 737 -17.39 -1.82 -32.98
C PHE A 737 -17.26 -0.79 -31.84
N GLN A 738 -18.24 -0.78 -30.95
CA GLN A 738 -18.31 0.15 -29.82
C GLN A 738 -18.12 -0.55 -28.49
N CYS A 739 -18.89 -1.61 -28.24
CA CYS A 739 -18.75 -2.39 -27.01
C CYS A 739 -19.37 -3.78 -27.11
N ILE A 740 -18.96 -4.65 -26.18
CA ILE A 740 -19.66 -5.86 -25.78
C ILE A 740 -20.18 -5.65 -24.36
N ASN A 741 -21.47 -5.88 -24.14
CA ASN A 741 -22.11 -5.82 -22.82
C ASN A 741 -22.62 -7.20 -22.42
N PHE A 742 -22.26 -7.64 -21.22
CA PHE A 742 -22.80 -8.84 -20.61
C PHE A 742 -23.95 -8.48 -19.66
N SER A 743 -25.06 -9.22 -19.71
CA SER A 743 -26.30 -8.87 -18.99
C SER A 743 -27.17 -10.09 -18.67
N GLY A 744 -28.33 -9.87 -18.03
CA GLY A 744 -29.28 -10.93 -17.70
C GLY A 744 -28.78 -11.80 -16.56
N ILE A 745 -28.26 -11.14 -15.53
CA ILE A 745 -27.89 -11.78 -14.29
C ILE A 745 -29.20 -11.99 -13.53
N ASP A 746 -29.64 -13.24 -13.41
CA ASP A 746 -30.85 -13.55 -12.67
C ASP A 746 -30.60 -13.31 -11.17
N PRO A 747 -31.23 -12.31 -10.54
CA PRO A 747 -31.04 -12.01 -9.12
C PRO A 747 -31.52 -13.13 -8.19
N SER A 748 -32.30 -14.07 -8.72
CA SER A 748 -32.88 -15.22 -8.02
C SER A 748 -32.15 -16.54 -8.29
N ALA A 749 -31.24 -16.59 -9.25
CA ALA A 749 -30.45 -17.78 -9.52
C ALA A 749 -29.36 -17.97 -8.47
N GLU A 750 -29.37 -19.11 -7.78
CA GLU A 750 -28.25 -19.54 -6.94
C GLU A 750 -27.09 -19.94 -7.85
N PHE A 751 -26.05 -19.12 -7.87
CA PHE A 751 -24.77 -19.52 -8.46
C PHE A 751 -24.00 -20.27 -7.39
N ALA A 752 -23.51 -21.47 -7.72
CA ALA A 752 -22.50 -22.08 -6.88
C ALA A 752 -21.31 -21.12 -6.86
N LEU A 753 -20.97 -20.62 -5.67
CA LEU A 753 -19.70 -19.96 -5.43
C LEU A 753 -18.62 -21.03 -5.63
N GLN A 754 -18.25 -21.24 -6.90
CA GLN A 754 -17.24 -22.22 -7.25
C GLN A 754 -15.92 -21.74 -6.64
N ASP A 755 -15.21 -22.65 -5.96
CA ASP A 755 -13.84 -22.50 -5.44
C ASP A 755 -12.94 -21.94 -6.57
N TYR A 756 -12.87 -20.60 -6.72
CA TYR A 756 -11.93 -19.96 -7.63
C TYR A 756 -10.52 -20.14 -7.07
N GLY A 757 -9.87 -21.24 -7.47
CA GLY A 757 -8.44 -21.49 -7.26
C GLY A 757 -8.11 -22.19 -5.93
N ARG A 758 -8.11 -23.53 -5.98
CA ARG A 758 -7.16 -24.34 -5.20
C ARG A 758 -5.77 -24.29 -5.81
#